data_AF-A0A1X2GU45-F1
#
_entry.id   AF-A0A1X2GU45-F1
#
_cell.length_a   1.000
_cell.length_b   1.000
_cell.length_c   1.000
_cell.angle_alpha   90.00
_cell.angle_beta   90.00
_cell.angle_gamma   90.00
#
_symmetry.space_group_name_H-M   'P 1'
#
loop_
_entity.id
_entity.type
_entity.pdbx_description
1 polymer ?
#
loop_
_entity_poly.entity_id
_entity_poly.type
_entity_poly.pdbx_seq_one_letter_code
_entity_poly.pdbx_strand_id
1 'polypeptide(L)'
;MAETVQYFMERMVPDLEELERKGYFTNTEINSIIKKRTNFEYAMNRRIKKKIDFLRSIEYEMNLEQLRVKRKARMATSEKAGMAEYSIHKRIFQLFKRALVRFHGDVSLWMQYIDFAKKSQSQKLLSSIFVQALQYHPNHSPLWIMAASWEFEDNANMGAARLLLQRALRMNPQSPELWHEYFRLELLYIEKIKVRRRILGIDEQSLKQKELEKEQQQLDDGNDDVIQLPEMTGEDMDQDDEASASVKKLQESTANALNEGINPILQGLLAKIIYNNAIDVISNDLTFRCDFVDIYRQFSDHDNGCNEIFESIERDMSTDPLARSYLATRHLFTKPSNAIQDEATAKYIPVSDPAFVVALKRTVDDFQSSLDQVPTSAMWQQYVDFLVEWAALVTDEHLTLYLDKLLHRAFQNCAKKQLLSPELYVTWIEWLRNDKTNDSTKLDKARAKANDATTTYPEQNRLWSLRLDLLPTDTEADDALALYKKALQQCPHSVDLWSAYMDWILAQWDLCNSSKPSDEDWSLDRIDALLRDACQTVTALLPSLVAETDERNQIKNLVLSCYVTWAKQAKGMPGFRTTYQYIIQHLYPTFAFYKTCLEIENNQEQDLLAAHQKPDLASEKSVEHLFELAARLDNVKQQVYLMYLSYLYTHKKFQKANLVYFKACKEVPDKDVFEQQFQAVKQGKQHFTS
;
A
#
# COMPACT_ATOMS: atom_id res chain seq x y z
N MET A 1 13.93 -0.39 47.27
CA MET A 1 14.07 -1.36 46.14
C MET A 1 14.05 -2.80 46.65
N ALA A 2 14.92 -3.18 47.59
CA ALA A 2 14.92 -4.54 48.16
C ALA A 2 13.64 -4.85 48.97
N GLU A 3 13.23 -3.95 49.87
CA GLU A 3 12.01 -4.11 50.69
C GLU A 3 10.73 -4.27 49.85
N THR A 4 10.60 -3.49 48.77
CA THR A 4 9.48 -3.60 47.83
C THR A 4 9.46 -4.93 47.09
N VAL A 5 10.63 -5.45 46.69
CA VAL A 5 10.74 -6.76 46.04
C VAL A 5 10.36 -7.86 47.03
N GLN A 6 10.88 -7.77 48.26
CA GLN A 6 10.59 -8.74 49.32
C GLN A 6 9.10 -8.79 49.65
N TYR A 7 8.44 -7.64 49.77
CA TYR A 7 6.98 -7.55 49.95
C TYR A 7 6.19 -8.29 48.86
N PHE A 8 6.56 -8.12 47.57
CA PHE A 8 5.89 -8.84 46.49
C PHE A 8 6.18 -10.34 46.55
N MET A 9 7.40 -10.74 46.91
CA MET A 9 7.77 -12.15 47.04
C MET A 9 6.99 -12.85 48.15
N GLU A 10 6.88 -12.24 49.33
CA GLU A 10 6.14 -12.79 50.49
C GLU A 10 4.65 -13.01 50.15
N ARG A 11 4.03 -12.10 49.39
CA ARG A 11 2.64 -12.26 48.95
C ARG A 11 2.41 -13.42 47.97
N MET A 12 3.45 -13.90 47.31
CA MET A 12 3.35 -15.00 46.33
C MET A 12 3.57 -16.38 46.94
N VAL A 13 4.13 -16.45 48.15
CA VAL A 13 4.47 -17.73 48.79
C VAL A 13 3.23 -18.61 48.98
N PRO A 14 2.08 -18.12 49.50
CA PRO A 14 0.89 -18.96 49.69
C PRO A 14 0.36 -19.54 48.38
N ASP A 15 0.40 -18.76 47.29
CA ASP A 15 -0.07 -19.20 45.97
C ASP A 15 0.81 -20.33 45.42
N LEU A 16 2.14 -20.23 45.62
CA LEU A 16 3.09 -21.25 45.18
C LEU A 16 3.02 -22.54 46.01
N GLU A 17 2.85 -22.42 47.33
CA GLU A 17 2.63 -23.57 48.22
C GLU A 17 1.35 -24.34 47.87
N GLU A 18 0.29 -23.62 47.50
CA GLU A 18 -0.95 -24.27 47.07
C GLU A 18 -0.79 -24.97 45.70
N LEU A 19 -0.01 -24.41 44.77
CA LEU A 19 0.35 -25.06 43.51
C LEU A 19 1.22 -26.31 43.72
N GLU A 20 2.07 -26.32 44.75
CA GLU A 20 2.83 -27.49 45.21
C GLU A 20 1.91 -28.58 45.75
N ARG A 21 1.00 -28.20 46.66
CA ARG A 21 0.05 -29.11 47.30
C ARG A 21 -0.83 -29.82 46.28
N LYS A 22 -1.23 -29.12 45.23
CA LYS A 22 -2.01 -29.68 44.10
C LYS A 22 -1.18 -30.54 43.14
N GLY A 23 0.14 -30.61 43.33
CA GLY A 23 1.05 -31.42 42.53
C GLY A 23 1.34 -30.88 41.13
N TYR A 24 0.94 -29.65 40.80
CA TYR A 24 1.18 -29.09 39.46
C TYR A 24 2.66 -28.81 39.19
N PHE A 25 3.42 -28.50 40.24
CA PHE A 25 4.85 -28.21 40.18
C PHE A 25 5.57 -28.94 41.30
N THR A 26 6.80 -29.39 41.04
CA THR A 26 7.65 -30.00 42.07
C THR A 26 8.34 -28.92 42.89
N ASN A 27 8.80 -29.26 44.10
CA ASN A 27 9.54 -28.32 44.96
C ASN A 27 10.79 -27.73 44.27
N THR A 28 11.49 -28.52 43.45
CA THR A 28 12.66 -28.04 42.69
C THR A 28 12.27 -27.02 41.60
N GLU A 29 11.14 -27.23 40.93
CA GLU A 29 10.59 -26.29 39.96
C GLU A 29 10.10 -25.01 40.63
N ILE A 30 9.44 -25.10 41.78
CA ILE A 30 8.98 -23.93 42.55
C ILE A 30 10.16 -23.07 42.97
N ASN A 31 11.26 -23.67 43.45
CA ASN A 31 12.48 -22.92 43.75
C ASN A 31 13.06 -22.21 42.52
N SER A 32 12.96 -22.82 41.33
CA SER A 32 13.35 -22.18 40.07
C SER A 32 12.41 -21.03 39.69
N ILE A 33 11.09 -21.20 39.88
CA ILE A 33 10.06 -20.17 39.66
C ILE A 33 10.30 -18.98 40.59
N ILE A 34 10.56 -19.22 41.88
CA ILE A 34 10.88 -18.18 42.86
C ILE A 34 12.10 -17.39 42.41
N LYS A 35 13.21 -18.06 42.05
CA LYS A 35 14.43 -17.39 41.55
C LYS A 35 14.14 -16.52 40.32
N LYS A 36 13.39 -17.04 39.34
CA LYS A 36 13.02 -16.29 38.13
C LYS A 36 12.12 -15.10 38.46
N ARG A 37 11.08 -15.28 39.29
CA ARG A 37 10.19 -14.19 39.74
C ARG A 37 10.97 -13.11 40.49
N THR A 38 11.88 -13.48 41.38
CA THR A 38 12.76 -12.53 42.09
C THR A 38 13.59 -11.70 41.10
N ASN A 39 14.21 -12.34 40.10
CA ASN A 39 14.98 -11.63 39.08
C ASN A 39 14.13 -10.66 38.27
N PHE A 40 12.90 -11.05 37.90
CA PHE A 40 11.96 -10.16 37.21
C PHE A 40 11.52 -8.99 38.10
N GLU A 41 11.25 -9.20 39.39
CA GLU A 41 10.88 -8.11 40.31
C GLU A 41 12.03 -7.13 40.51
N TYR A 42 13.28 -7.59 40.59
CA TYR A 42 14.45 -6.70 40.58
C TYR A 42 14.59 -5.92 39.27
N ALA A 43 14.39 -6.59 38.12
CA ALA A 43 14.45 -5.94 36.81
C ALA A 43 13.36 -4.86 36.65
N MET A 44 12.14 -5.13 37.10
CA MET A 44 11.00 -4.19 37.03
C MET A 44 11.12 -3.02 38.02
N ASN A 45 11.80 -3.21 39.16
CA ASN A 45 11.97 -2.18 40.20
C ASN A 45 13.29 -1.40 40.10
N ARG A 46 14.01 -1.51 38.99
CA ARG A 46 15.20 -0.69 38.73
C ARG A 46 14.86 0.81 38.61
N ARG A 47 15.87 1.66 38.81
CA ARG A 47 15.71 3.14 38.77
C ARG A 47 15.06 3.64 37.47
N ILE A 48 15.45 3.09 36.32
CA ILE A 48 14.83 3.37 35.01
C ILE A 48 14.07 2.13 34.56
N LYS A 49 12.80 2.05 34.91
CA LYS A 49 11.91 0.93 34.52
C LYS A 49 11.81 0.91 32.99
N LYS A 50 11.98 -0.26 32.35
CA LYS A 50 11.76 -0.40 30.90
C LYS A 50 10.59 -1.34 30.64
N LYS A 51 9.82 -1.04 29.57
CA LYS A 51 8.69 -1.86 29.12
C LYS A 51 9.07 -3.33 28.90
N ILE A 52 10.25 -3.59 28.34
CA ILE A 52 10.72 -4.94 28.01
C ILE A 52 10.81 -5.86 29.23
N ASP A 53 11.06 -5.34 30.44
CA ASP A 53 11.14 -6.19 31.63
C ASP A 53 9.76 -6.67 32.05
N PHE A 54 8.74 -5.80 31.94
CA PHE A 54 7.34 -6.17 32.19
C PHE A 54 6.86 -7.19 31.17
N LEU A 55 7.13 -6.97 29.88
CA LEU A 55 6.74 -7.91 28.83
C LEU A 55 7.37 -9.29 29.03
N ARG A 56 8.67 -9.36 29.32
CA ARG A 56 9.36 -10.64 29.62
C ARG A 56 8.77 -11.34 30.84
N SER A 57 8.40 -10.57 31.87
CA SER A 57 7.75 -11.13 33.06
C SER A 57 6.35 -11.65 32.74
N ILE A 58 5.57 -10.93 31.94
CA ILE A 58 4.22 -11.33 31.53
C ILE A 58 4.29 -12.59 30.66
N GLU A 59 5.17 -12.60 29.66
CA GLU A 59 5.41 -13.75 28.78
C GLU A 59 5.80 -15.00 29.59
N TYR A 60 6.69 -14.84 30.57
CA TYR A 60 7.07 -15.93 31.46
C TYR A 60 5.86 -16.48 32.26
N GLU A 61 5.02 -15.61 32.83
CA GLU A 61 3.83 -16.05 33.57
C GLU A 61 2.77 -16.67 32.65
N MET A 62 2.60 -16.17 31.42
CA MET A 62 1.73 -16.79 30.41
C MET A 62 2.20 -18.21 30.04
N ASN A 63 3.51 -18.39 29.87
CA ASN A 63 4.10 -19.70 29.60
C ASN A 63 3.95 -20.66 30.80
N LEU A 64 4.06 -20.14 32.03
CA LEU A 64 3.83 -20.90 33.24
C LEU A 64 2.37 -21.36 33.36
N GLU A 65 1.42 -20.49 33.01
CA GLU A 65 0.00 -20.81 32.97
C GLU A 65 -0.32 -21.89 31.94
N GLN A 66 0.22 -21.78 30.72
CA GLN A 66 0.06 -22.81 29.70
C GLN A 66 0.61 -24.18 30.16
N LEU A 67 1.75 -24.17 30.86
CA LEU A 67 2.33 -25.39 31.42
C LEU A 67 1.42 -26.00 32.50
N ARG A 68 0.87 -25.16 33.39
CA ARG A 68 -0.10 -25.58 34.42
C ARG A 68 -1.33 -26.22 33.79
N VAL A 69 -1.93 -25.59 32.78
CA VAL A 69 -3.10 -26.10 32.05
C VAL A 69 -2.80 -27.46 31.42
N LYS A 70 -1.65 -27.62 30.76
CA LYS A 70 -1.22 -28.90 30.16
C LYS A 70 -1.02 -30.00 31.22
N ARG A 71 -0.49 -29.66 32.39
CA ARG A 71 -0.27 -30.62 33.50
C ARG A 71 -1.58 -31.01 34.16
N LYS A 72 -2.48 -30.05 34.38
CA LYS A 72 -3.84 -30.30 34.85
C LYS A 72 -4.60 -31.23 33.91
N ALA A 73 -4.49 -31.05 32.59
CA ALA A 73 -5.12 -31.95 31.62
C ALA A 73 -4.59 -33.40 31.68
N ARG A 74 -3.34 -33.61 32.11
CA ARG A 74 -2.72 -34.95 32.27
C ARG A 74 -3.05 -35.58 33.63
N MET A 75 -3.24 -34.77 34.66
CA MET A 75 -3.65 -35.21 35.98
C MET A 75 -5.16 -35.38 35.98
N ALA A 76 -5.66 -36.62 35.89
CA ALA A 76 -7.10 -36.96 35.84
C ALA A 76 -7.86 -36.64 37.16
N THR A 77 -7.42 -35.62 37.91
CA THR A 77 -7.97 -35.21 39.19
C THR A 77 -9.09 -34.22 38.96
N SER A 78 -10.33 -34.69 39.12
CA SER A 78 -11.56 -33.89 39.09
C SER A 78 -11.79 -33.11 40.39
N GLU A 79 -10.75 -32.45 40.93
CA GLU A 79 -10.95 -31.51 42.03
C GLU A 79 -11.46 -30.17 41.49
N LYS A 80 -12.42 -29.57 42.21
CA LYS A 80 -12.98 -28.26 41.87
C LYS A 80 -11.87 -27.21 41.75
N ALA A 81 -12.00 -26.31 40.78
CA ALA A 81 -11.08 -25.20 40.59
C ALA A 81 -10.94 -24.40 41.91
N GLY A 82 -9.76 -24.46 42.52
CA GLY A 82 -9.44 -23.73 43.76
C GLY A 82 -8.86 -22.35 43.48
N MET A 83 -8.76 -21.51 44.50
CA MET A 83 -8.24 -20.12 44.40
C MET A 83 -6.84 -20.06 43.77
N ALA A 84 -5.96 -21.03 44.02
CA ALA A 84 -4.66 -21.14 43.37
C ALA A 84 -4.71 -21.20 41.83
N GLU A 85 -5.80 -21.67 41.23
CA GLU A 85 -5.90 -21.75 39.77
C GLU A 85 -6.02 -20.38 39.09
N TYR A 86 -6.50 -19.38 39.84
CA TYR A 86 -6.61 -18.00 39.40
C TYR A 86 -5.42 -17.14 39.87
N SER A 87 -4.50 -17.68 40.68
CA SER A 87 -3.34 -16.94 41.19
C SER A 87 -2.44 -16.40 40.07
N ILE A 88 -2.13 -17.22 39.07
CA ILE A 88 -1.27 -16.84 37.94
C ILE A 88 -1.98 -15.79 37.06
N HIS A 89 -3.27 -15.98 36.77
CA HIS A 89 -4.10 -14.99 36.07
C HIS A 89 -4.12 -13.64 36.81
N LYS A 90 -4.36 -13.66 38.13
CA LYS A 90 -4.33 -12.48 39.00
C LYS A 90 -2.97 -11.78 38.96
N ARG A 91 -1.88 -12.54 38.97
CA ARG A 91 -0.52 -12.01 38.84
C ARG A 91 -0.30 -11.35 37.49
N ILE A 92 -0.70 -11.99 36.38
CA ILE A 92 -0.61 -11.41 35.05
C ILE A 92 -1.39 -10.09 34.98
N PHE A 93 -2.62 -10.04 35.49
CA PHE A 93 -3.40 -8.81 35.55
C PHE A 93 -2.71 -7.72 36.40
N GLN A 94 -2.10 -8.06 37.53
CA GLN A 94 -1.34 -7.11 38.35
C GLN A 94 -0.08 -6.59 37.63
N LEU A 95 0.61 -7.45 36.88
CA LEU A 95 1.78 -7.05 36.10
C LEU A 95 1.38 -6.09 34.97
N PHE A 96 0.29 -6.36 34.25
CA PHE A 96 -0.25 -5.43 33.27
C PHE A 96 -0.67 -4.10 33.91
N LYS A 97 -1.42 -4.11 35.03
CA LYS A 97 -1.78 -2.88 35.74
C LYS A 97 -0.55 -2.07 36.16
N ARG A 98 0.48 -2.71 36.70
CA ARG A 98 1.75 -2.05 37.08
C ARG A 98 2.48 -1.47 35.85
N ALA A 99 2.45 -2.18 34.73
CA ALA A 99 3.05 -1.71 33.49
C ALA A 99 2.30 -0.48 32.95
N LEU A 100 0.97 -0.52 32.95
CA LEU A 100 0.10 0.55 32.46
C LEU A 100 0.17 1.83 33.31
N VAL A 101 0.34 1.73 34.63
CA VAL A 101 0.58 2.92 35.48
C VAL A 101 1.79 3.72 35.02
N ARG A 102 2.82 3.07 34.45
CA ARG A 102 4.05 3.75 34.01
C ARG A 102 4.09 4.04 32.51
N PHE A 103 3.47 3.18 31.71
CA PHE A 103 3.49 3.18 30.25
C PHE A 103 2.05 3.27 29.69
N HIS A 104 1.23 4.17 30.23
CA HIS A 104 -0.17 4.32 29.82
C HIS A 104 -0.32 4.76 28.35
N GLY A 105 0.66 5.50 27.79
CA GLY A 105 0.63 5.97 26.41
C GLY A 105 0.82 4.91 25.33
N ASP A 106 1.08 3.65 25.69
CA ASP A 106 1.36 2.59 24.73
C ASP A 106 0.11 1.75 24.43
N VAL A 107 -0.53 2.00 23.29
CA VAL A 107 -1.75 1.31 22.87
C VAL A 107 -1.54 -0.20 22.71
N SER A 108 -0.36 -0.63 22.25
CA SER A 108 -0.07 -2.06 22.08
C SER A 108 -0.11 -2.82 23.40
N LEU A 109 0.30 -2.18 24.50
CA LEU A 109 0.21 -2.77 25.84
C LEU A 109 -1.24 -2.91 26.32
N TRP A 110 -2.10 -1.95 26.00
CA TRP A 110 -3.55 -2.04 26.27
C TRP A 110 -4.21 -3.15 25.46
N MET A 111 -3.89 -3.28 24.17
CA MET A 111 -4.40 -4.37 23.32
C MET A 111 -4.03 -5.74 23.88
N GLN A 112 -2.76 -5.96 24.25
CA GLN A 112 -2.32 -7.22 24.88
C GLN A 112 -3.05 -7.50 26.20
N TYR A 113 -3.33 -6.46 26.99
CA TYR A 113 -4.05 -6.58 28.25
C TYR A 113 -5.52 -6.97 28.03
N ILE A 114 -6.17 -6.36 27.04
CA ILE A 114 -7.55 -6.64 26.63
C ILE A 114 -7.67 -8.06 26.07
N ASP A 115 -6.76 -8.47 25.17
CA ASP A 115 -6.72 -9.83 24.61
C ASP A 115 -6.57 -10.89 25.70
N PHE A 116 -5.72 -10.63 26.69
CA PHE A 116 -5.55 -11.52 27.84
C PHE A 116 -6.83 -11.58 28.70
N ALA A 117 -7.49 -10.44 28.94
CA ALA A 117 -8.74 -10.38 29.68
C ALA A 117 -9.90 -11.10 28.97
N LYS A 118 -10.01 -10.95 27.64
CA LYS A 118 -10.96 -11.70 26.79
C LYS A 118 -10.74 -13.21 26.90
N LYS A 119 -9.49 -13.68 26.78
CA LYS A 119 -9.14 -15.10 26.95
C LYS A 119 -9.43 -15.65 28.35
N SER A 120 -9.30 -14.80 29.37
CA SER A 120 -9.52 -15.17 30.77
C SER A 120 -10.98 -15.11 31.22
N GLN A 121 -11.93 -14.80 30.32
CA GLN A 121 -13.39 -14.74 30.58
C GLN A 121 -13.77 -13.86 31.79
N SER A 122 -12.96 -12.84 32.09
CA SER A 122 -13.19 -11.95 33.24
C SER A 122 -13.98 -10.71 32.82
N GLN A 123 -15.27 -10.89 32.52
CA GLN A 123 -16.15 -9.85 31.93
C GLN A 123 -16.16 -8.53 32.71
N LYS A 124 -16.33 -8.58 34.04
CA LYS A 124 -16.34 -7.37 34.90
C LYS A 124 -15.00 -6.62 34.94
N LEU A 125 -13.90 -7.34 34.81
CA LEU A 125 -12.58 -6.71 34.76
C LEU A 125 -12.39 -6.06 33.38
N LEU A 126 -12.84 -6.71 32.33
CA LEU A 126 -12.71 -6.24 30.96
C LEU A 126 -13.43 -4.90 30.72
N SER A 127 -14.65 -4.72 31.22
CA SER A 127 -15.34 -3.42 31.16
C SER A 127 -14.53 -2.30 31.84
N SER A 128 -14.00 -2.55 33.04
CA SER A 128 -13.13 -1.61 33.75
C SER A 128 -11.84 -1.30 32.99
N ILE A 129 -11.27 -2.29 32.29
CA ILE A 129 -10.08 -2.09 31.45
C ILE A 129 -10.42 -1.18 30.26
N PHE A 130 -11.55 -1.41 29.58
CA PHE A 130 -11.99 -0.55 28.48
C PHE A 130 -12.17 0.90 28.93
N VAL A 131 -12.83 1.12 30.07
CA VAL A 131 -13.00 2.47 30.65
C VAL A 131 -11.67 3.18 30.84
N GLN A 132 -10.69 2.49 31.44
CA GLN A 132 -9.37 3.06 31.67
C GLN A 132 -8.63 3.30 30.35
N ALA A 133 -8.68 2.34 29.43
CA ALA A 133 -8.02 2.46 28.14
C ALA A 133 -8.54 3.65 27.33
N LEU A 134 -9.87 3.86 27.31
CA LEU A 134 -10.53 4.96 26.61
C LEU A 134 -10.23 6.33 27.23
N GLN A 135 -10.06 6.42 28.55
CA GLN A 135 -9.62 7.65 29.21
C GLN A 135 -8.21 8.08 28.78
N TYR A 136 -7.28 7.13 28.67
CA TYR A 136 -5.91 7.45 28.28
C TYR A 136 -5.75 7.63 26.76
N HIS A 137 -6.66 7.05 25.95
CA HIS A 137 -6.59 7.04 24.48
C HIS A 137 -7.92 7.43 23.82
N PRO A 138 -8.44 8.65 24.05
CA PRO A 138 -9.70 9.07 23.46
C PRO A 138 -9.65 9.18 21.93
N ASN A 139 -8.47 9.47 21.35
CA ASN A 139 -8.32 9.69 19.91
C ASN A 139 -8.13 8.40 19.10
N HIS A 140 -8.08 7.23 19.74
CA HIS A 140 -7.79 5.97 19.07
C HIS A 140 -9.08 5.22 18.68
N SER A 141 -9.58 5.47 17.46
CA SER A 141 -10.83 4.92 16.92
C SER A 141 -11.01 3.40 17.08
N PRO A 142 -10.00 2.54 16.79
CA PRO A 142 -10.17 1.08 16.91
C PRO A 142 -10.47 0.59 18.33
N LEU A 143 -10.05 1.35 19.36
CA LEU A 143 -10.28 0.97 20.75
C LEU A 143 -11.75 1.16 21.13
N TRP A 144 -12.38 2.24 20.64
CA TRP A 144 -13.81 2.49 20.78
C TRP A 144 -14.64 1.41 20.09
N ILE A 145 -14.27 1.05 18.85
CA ILE A 145 -14.94 -0.01 18.07
C ILE A 145 -14.86 -1.34 18.83
N MET A 146 -13.68 -1.70 19.33
CA MET A 146 -13.49 -2.94 20.08
C MET A 146 -14.30 -2.98 21.38
N ALA A 147 -14.42 -1.85 22.09
CA ALA A 147 -15.24 -1.75 23.29
C ALA A 147 -16.73 -1.90 22.98
N ALA A 148 -17.21 -1.25 21.91
CA ALA A 148 -18.61 -1.31 21.48
C ALA A 148 -19.00 -2.71 20.96
N SER A 149 -18.15 -3.34 20.14
CA SER A 149 -18.39 -4.72 19.67
C SER A 149 -18.45 -5.70 20.84
N TRP A 150 -17.56 -5.55 21.84
CA TRP A 150 -17.61 -6.39 23.04
C TRP A 150 -18.93 -6.24 23.82
N GLU A 151 -19.40 -5.02 24.05
CA GLU A 151 -20.68 -4.78 24.73
C GLU A 151 -21.88 -5.37 23.96
N PHE A 152 -21.86 -5.31 22.63
CA PHE A 152 -22.93 -5.81 21.79
C PHE A 152 -22.95 -7.34 21.64
N GLU A 153 -21.77 -7.96 21.51
CA GLU A 153 -21.63 -9.40 21.26
C GLU A 153 -21.69 -10.21 22.55
N ASP A 154 -20.91 -9.84 23.56
CA ASP A 154 -20.74 -10.62 24.79
C ASP A 154 -21.78 -10.24 25.87
N ASN A 155 -22.02 -8.94 26.07
CA ASN A 155 -22.97 -8.47 27.10
C ASN A 155 -24.40 -8.29 26.57
N ALA A 156 -24.61 -8.43 25.25
CA ALA A 156 -25.88 -8.19 24.56
C ALA A 156 -26.52 -6.82 24.89
N ASN A 157 -25.70 -5.83 25.25
CA ASN A 157 -26.14 -4.50 25.67
C ASN A 157 -26.00 -3.49 24.52
N MET A 158 -27.08 -3.35 23.74
CA MET A 158 -27.14 -2.42 22.62
C MET A 158 -27.03 -0.95 23.06
N GLY A 159 -27.66 -0.59 24.19
CA GLY A 159 -27.68 0.78 24.70
C GLY A 159 -26.27 1.26 25.07
N ALA A 160 -25.50 0.42 25.76
CA ALA A 160 -24.11 0.72 26.11
C ALA A 160 -23.21 0.85 24.87
N ALA A 161 -23.35 -0.06 23.90
CA ALA A 161 -22.58 0.00 22.66
C ALA A 161 -22.88 1.27 21.83
N ARG A 162 -24.16 1.67 21.73
CA ARG A 162 -24.58 2.92 21.09
C ARG A 162 -24.00 4.14 21.81
N LEU A 163 -24.08 4.18 23.14
CA LEU A 163 -23.54 5.28 23.94
C LEU A 163 -22.02 5.43 23.76
N LEU A 164 -21.30 4.31 23.72
CA LEU A 164 -19.85 4.29 23.48
C LEU A 164 -19.50 4.88 22.11
N LEU A 165 -20.19 4.44 21.04
CA LEU A 165 -19.92 4.94 19.68
C LEU A 165 -20.34 6.40 19.50
N GLN A 166 -21.45 6.84 20.09
CA GLN A 166 -21.84 8.25 20.09
C GLN A 166 -20.81 9.13 20.80
N ARG A 167 -20.24 8.68 21.94
CA ARG A 167 -19.15 9.40 22.61
C ARG A 167 -17.87 9.37 21.77
N ALA A 168 -17.55 8.25 21.12
CA ALA A 168 -16.41 8.15 20.22
C ALA A 168 -16.50 9.16 19.07
N LEU A 169 -17.69 9.34 18.48
CA LEU A 169 -17.96 10.32 17.42
C LEU A 169 -17.90 11.77 17.92
N ARG A 170 -18.14 12.04 19.21
CA ARG A 170 -17.88 13.38 19.79
C ARG A 170 -16.40 13.70 19.83
N MET A 171 -15.57 12.72 20.16
CA MET A 171 -14.12 12.90 20.27
C MET A 171 -13.45 12.90 18.89
N ASN A 172 -13.88 11.99 18.00
CA ASN A 172 -13.27 11.80 16.67
C ASN A 172 -14.33 11.83 15.56
N PRO A 173 -14.96 12.99 15.30
CA PRO A 173 -16.04 13.11 14.31
C PRO A 173 -15.57 12.84 12.87
N GLN A 174 -14.30 13.06 12.56
CA GLN A 174 -13.74 12.88 11.21
C GLN A 174 -13.33 11.43 10.89
N SER A 175 -13.43 10.50 11.84
CA SER A 175 -12.98 9.13 11.66
C SER A 175 -14.02 8.30 10.87
N PRO A 176 -13.77 7.91 9.60
CA PRO A 176 -14.75 7.18 8.79
C PRO A 176 -15.10 5.82 9.41
N GLU A 177 -14.10 5.14 9.96
CA GLU A 177 -14.24 3.83 10.62
C GLU A 177 -15.30 3.83 11.73
N LEU A 178 -15.42 4.93 12.49
CA LEU A 178 -16.39 5.02 13.59
C LEU A 178 -17.82 5.14 13.06
N TRP A 179 -18.02 5.90 11.99
CA TRP A 179 -19.31 6.04 11.33
C TRP A 179 -19.76 4.72 10.70
N HIS A 180 -18.85 4.05 10.00
CA HIS A 180 -19.10 2.75 9.40
C HIS A 180 -19.46 1.69 10.43
N GLU A 181 -18.74 1.62 11.56
CA GLU A 181 -19.04 0.64 12.60
C GLU A 181 -20.31 0.99 13.37
N TYR A 182 -20.60 2.27 13.61
CA TYR A 182 -21.87 2.66 14.23
C TYR A 182 -23.06 2.29 13.36
N PHE A 183 -22.95 2.57 12.06
CA PHE A 183 -23.93 2.17 11.08
C PHE A 183 -24.08 0.64 10.98
N ARG A 184 -22.97 -0.11 10.94
CA ARG A 184 -22.98 -1.58 10.92
C ARG A 184 -23.64 -2.15 12.18
N LEU A 185 -23.35 -1.59 13.35
CA LEU A 185 -23.91 -2.03 14.62
C LEU A 185 -25.44 -1.88 14.66
N GLU A 186 -25.99 -0.78 14.13
CA GLU A 186 -27.44 -0.62 14.02
C GLU A 186 -28.08 -1.62 13.07
N LEU A 187 -27.45 -1.91 11.92
CA LEU A 187 -27.95 -2.92 10.99
C LEU A 187 -27.93 -4.33 11.59
N LEU A 188 -26.84 -4.69 12.29
CA LEU A 188 -26.72 -5.96 13.01
C LEU A 188 -27.80 -6.12 14.09
N TYR A 189 -28.12 -5.03 14.80
CA TYR A 189 -29.18 -5.03 15.79
C TYR A 189 -30.55 -5.27 15.15
N ILE A 190 -30.85 -4.61 14.03
CA ILE A 190 -32.08 -4.81 13.27
C ILE A 190 -32.22 -6.27 12.81
N GLU A 191 -31.14 -6.87 12.29
CA GLU A 191 -31.17 -8.28 11.90
C GLU A 191 -31.35 -9.23 13.08
N LYS A 192 -30.68 -8.99 14.22
CA LYS A 192 -30.93 -9.76 15.44
C LYS A 192 -32.40 -9.70 15.84
N ILE A 193 -33.05 -8.54 15.73
CA ILE A 193 -34.49 -8.41 15.98
C ILE A 193 -35.31 -9.20 14.96
N LYS A 194 -35.02 -9.09 13.65
CA LYS A 194 -35.73 -9.82 12.59
C LYS A 194 -35.62 -11.35 12.77
N VAL A 195 -34.43 -11.84 13.08
CA VAL A 195 -34.18 -13.27 13.36
C VAL A 195 -34.94 -13.73 14.61
N ARG A 196 -34.89 -12.96 15.71
CA ARG A 196 -35.67 -13.28 16.92
C ARG A 196 -37.16 -13.36 16.63
N ARG A 197 -37.71 -12.42 15.84
CA ARG A 197 -39.12 -12.43 15.42
C ARG A 197 -39.47 -13.65 14.59
N ARG A 198 -38.61 -14.02 13.65
CA ARG A 198 -38.77 -15.23 12.81
C ARG A 198 -38.78 -16.51 13.65
N ILE A 199 -37.85 -16.62 14.62
CA ILE A 199 -37.73 -17.80 15.51
C ILE A 199 -38.93 -17.91 16.45
N LEU A 200 -39.42 -16.79 16.99
CA LEU A 200 -40.50 -16.78 17.96
C LEU A 200 -41.88 -17.07 17.34
N GLY A 201 -42.04 -17.00 16.01
CA GLY A 201 -43.28 -17.39 15.31
C GLY A 201 -44.51 -16.55 15.69
N ILE A 202 -44.30 -15.30 16.14
CA ILE A 202 -45.33 -14.44 16.72
C ILE A 202 -45.83 -13.40 15.70
N ASP A 203 -47.15 -13.38 15.52
CA ASP A 203 -47.92 -12.28 14.92
C ASP A 203 -47.63 -10.95 15.62
N GLU A 204 -47.43 -9.90 14.83
CA GLU A 204 -46.89 -8.57 15.18
C GLU A 204 -47.45 -7.89 16.44
N GLN A 205 -48.54 -8.35 17.05
CA GLN A 205 -49.28 -7.59 18.06
C GLN A 205 -48.94 -7.94 19.53
N SER A 206 -48.50 -9.16 19.84
CA SER A 206 -48.34 -9.58 21.26
C SER A 206 -46.97 -9.28 21.89
N LEU A 207 -45.93 -9.06 21.07
CA LEU A 207 -44.60 -8.61 21.50
C LEU A 207 -44.50 -7.09 21.65
N LYS A 208 -45.36 -6.32 20.95
CA LYS A 208 -45.40 -4.84 21.01
C LYS A 208 -45.49 -4.31 22.44
N GLN A 209 -46.25 -4.98 23.31
CA GLN A 209 -46.41 -4.57 24.71
C GLN A 209 -45.19 -4.96 25.57
N LYS A 210 -44.65 -6.18 25.38
CA LYS A 210 -43.59 -6.75 26.22
C LYS A 210 -42.19 -6.25 25.88
N GLU A 211 -41.95 -5.83 24.63
CA GLU A 211 -40.66 -5.27 24.21
C GLU A 211 -40.53 -3.80 24.66
N LEU A 212 -41.61 -3.00 24.56
CA LEU A 212 -41.66 -1.63 25.13
C LEU A 212 -41.46 -1.62 26.65
N GLU A 213 -42.07 -2.57 27.37
CA GLU A 213 -41.89 -2.70 28.83
C GLU A 213 -40.44 -3.09 29.20
N LYS A 214 -39.76 -3.92 28.38
CA LYS A 214 -38.36 -4.31 28.61
C LYS A 214 -37.36 -3.22 28.23
N GLU A 215 -37.61 -2.47 27.17
CA GLU A 215 -36.74 -1.34 26.77
C GLU A 215 -36.88 -0.16 27.73
N GLN A 216 -38.10 0.13 28.22
CA GLN A 216 -38.30 1.12 29.28
C GLN A 216 -37.70 0.68 30.62
N GLN A 217 -37.79 -0.62 30.97
CA GLN A 217 -37.08 -1.15 32.15
C GLN A 217 -35.56 -1.13 31.97
N GLN A 218 -35.01 -1.35 30.78
CA GLN A 218 -33.55 -1.24 30.56
C GLN A 218 -33.03 0.21 30.59
N LEU A 219 -33.90 1.20 30.40
CA LEU A 219 -33.57 2.63 30.52
C LEU A 219 -33.77 3.17 31.95
N ASP A 220 -34.67 2.57 32.74
CA ASP A 220 -35.04 3.01 34.11
C ASP A 220 -34.41 2.16 35.23
N ASP A 221 -33.97 0.93 34.93
CA ASP A 221 -33.24 0.11 35.89
C ASP A 221 -31.78 0.57 35.91
N GLY A 222 -31.42 1.34 36.93
CA GLY A 222 -30.06 1.75 37.27
C GLY A 222 -29.19 0.53 37.59
N ASN A 223 -28.83 -0.22 36.56
CA ASN A 223 -28.22 -1.52 36.68
C ASN A 223 -26.69 -1.39 36.69
N ASP A 224 -26.06 -1.99 37.71
CA ASP A 224 -24.62 -1.96 38.01
C ASP A 224 -23.68 -2.46 36.88
N ASP A 225 -24.24 -2.98 35.78
CA ASP A 225 -23.51 -3.51 34.62
C ASP A 225 -23.38 -2.49 33.47
N VAL A 226 -23.90 -1.26 33.60
CA VAL A 226 -23.56 -0.17 32.69
C VAL A 226 -22.15 0.31 32.98
N ILE A 227 -21.31 0.37 31.95
CA ILE A 227 -20.00 1.00 32.06
C ILE A 227 -20.18 2.46 32.51
N GLN A 228 -19.94 2.73 33.80
CA GLN A 228 -19.81 4.08 34.34
C GLN A 228 -18.47 4.67 33.89
N LEU A 229 -18.49 5.23 32.69
CA LEU A 229 -17.41 6.05 32.17
C LEU A 229 -17.32 7.32 33.04
N PRO A 230 -16.13 7.71 33.54
CA PRO A 230 -15.97 8.94 34.31
C PRO A 230 -16.47 10.18 33.58
N GLU A 231 -16.89 11.18 34.36
CA GLU A 231 -17.23 12.50 33.86
C GLU A 231 -16.00 13.08 33.15
N MET A 232 -16.14 13.36 31.85
CA MET A 232 -15.12 14.04 31.08
C MET A 232 -14.87 15.40 31.71
N THR A 233 -13.64 15.63 32.18
CA THR A 233 -13.22 16.94 32.67
C THR A 233 -13.27 17.93 31.52
N GLY A 234 -13.92 19.08 31.73
CA GLY A 234 -14.16 20.10 30.71
C GLY A 234 -12.91 20.78 30.11
N GLU A 235 -11.71 20.31 30.47
CA GLU A 235 -10.43 20.75 29.90
C GLU A 235 -9.97 19.88 28.71
N ASP A 236 -10.58 18.70 28.48
CA ASP A 236 -10.20 17.79 27.38
C ASP A 236 -11.06 17.95 26.10
N MET A 237 -11.92 18.98 26.05
CA MET A 237 -12.93 19.19 25.00
C MET A 237 -12.85 20.55 24.29
N ASP A 238 -11.66 21.10 24.12
CA ASP A 238 -11.45 22.26 23.23
C ASP A 238 -11.26 21.82 21.77
N GLN A 239 -12.24 21.09 21.21
CA GLN A 239 -12.34 20.86 19.76
C GLN A 239 -13.75 21.18 19.27
N ASP A 240 -13.83 22.24 18.48
CA ASP A 240 -14.90 22.71 17.60
C ASP A 240 -16.35 22.53 18.08
N ASP A 241 -16.96 23.64 18.51
CA ASP A 241 -18.38 23.76 18.89
C ASP A 241 -19.35 23.21 17.82
N GLU A 242 -18.97 23.20 16.54
CA GLU A 242 -19.79 22.67 15.43
C GLU A 242 -19.95 21.14 15.44
N ALA A 243 -18.88 20.38 15.73
CA ALA A 243 -18.96 18.91 15.80
C ALA A 243 -19.71 18.44 17.06
N SER A 244 -19.55 19.18 18.17
CA SER A 244 -20.36 18.97 19.38
C SER A 244 -21.86 19.20 19.11
N ALA A 245 -22.20 20.21 18.29
CA ALA A 245 -23.57 20.49 17.90
C ALA A 245 -24.17 19.40 16.99
N SER A 246 -23.42 18.87 16.01
CA SER A 246 -23.91 17.79 15.14
C SER A 246 -24.15 16.49 15.92
N VAL A 247 -23.29 16.15 16.89
CA VAL A 247 -23.50 14.96 17.73
C VAL A 247 -24.61 15.15 18.77
N LYS A 248 -24.86 16.37 19.25
CA LYS A 248 -26.05 16.68 20.05
C LYS A 248 -27.34 16.53 19.22
N LYS A 249 -27.36 17.02 17.98
CA LYS A 249 -28.46 16.80 17.03
C LYS A 249 -28.66 15.32 16.73
N LEU A 250 -27.59 14.53 16.62
CA LEU A 250 -27.68 13.07 16.55
C LEU A 250 -28.40 12.50 17.77
N GLN A 251 -27.97 12.85 18.99
CA GLN A 251 -28.64 12.34 20.20
C GLN A 251 -30.12 12.72 20.28
N GLU A 252 -30.47 13.97 19.97
CA GLU A 252 -31.87 14.43 19.95
C GLU A 252 -32.69 13.74 18.85
N SER A 253 -32.14 13.60 17.64
CA SER A 253 -32.82 12.90 16.54
C SER A 253 -32.95 11.39 16.80
N THR A 254 -31.95 10.76 17.40
CA THR A 254 -32.03 9.36 17.84
C THR A 254 -33.06 9.18 18.95
N ALA A 255 -33.13 10.09 19.93
CA ALA A 255 -34.12 10.06 21.00
C ALA A 255 -35.55 10.28 20.49
N ASN A 256 -35.74 11.19 19.54
CA ASN A 256 -37.03 11.42 18.90
C ASN A 256 -37.47 10.21 18.05
N ALA A 257 -36.55 9.59 17.29
CA ALA A 257 -36.84 8.39 16.51
C ALA A 257 -37.17 7.16 17.38
N LEU A 258 -36.71 7.12 18.63
CA LEU A 258 -37.06 6.09 19.62
C LEU A 258 -38.42 6.34 20.28
N ASN A 259 -38.87 7.61 20.36
CA ASN A 259 -40.14 8.01 20.97
C ASN A 259 -41.34 7.93 20.02
N GLU A 260 -41.12 7.99 18.70
CA GLU A 260 -42.16 7.82 17.70
C GLU A 260 -42.52 6.33 17.56
N GLY A 261 -43.64 5.93 18.17
CA GLY A 261 -44.09 4.54 18.20
C GLY A 261 -44.33 3.91 16.81
N ILE A 262 -44.09 2.59 16.76
CA ILE A 262 -44.37 1.61 15.68
C ILE A 262 -43.38 1.63 14.51
N ASN A 263 -42.43 0.69 14.53
CA ASN A 263 -41.59 0.26 13.40
C ASN A 263 -40.49 1.20 12.82
N PRO A 264 -39.99 2.30 13.43
CA PRO A 264 -38.84 3.05 12.87
C PRO A 264 -37.53 2.26 12.85
N ILE A 265 -37.29 1.49 13.92
CA ILE A 265 -36.05 0.73 14.11
C ILE A 265 -35.91 -0.34 13.02
N LEU A 266 -36.99 -1.07 12.72
CA LEU A 266 -36.96 -2.14 11.71
C LEU A 266 -36.82 -1.62 10.27
N GLN A 267 -37.29 -0.40 10.03
CA GLN A 267 -37.17 0.28 8.74
C GLN A 267 -35.75 0.83 8.51
N GLY A 268 -34.84 0.74 9.49
CA GLY A 268 -33.48 1.27 9.37
C GLY A 268 -33.41 2.80 9.42
N LEU A 269 -34.45 3.47 9.93
CA LEU A 269 -34.46 4.94 10.03
C LEU A 269 -33.29 5.47 10.86
N LEU A 270 -32.86 4.73 11.89
CA LEU A 270 -31.69 5.09 12.66
C LEU A 270 -30.38 5.02 11.84
N ALA A 271 -30.23 3.97 11.02
CA ALA A 271 -29.09 3.84 10.11
C ALA A 271 -29.06 4.98 9.07
N LYS A 272 -30.24 5.41 8.59
CA LYS A 272 -30.40 6.57 7.72
C LYS A 272 -30.01 7.89 8.39
N ILE A 273 -30.43 8.11 9.63
CA ILE A 273 -30.05 9.28 10.42
C ILE A 273 -28.53 9.32 10.59
N ILE A 274 -27.91 8.18 10.92
CA ILE A 274 -26.45 8.08 11.05
C ILE A 274 -25.76 8.44 9.74
N TYR A 275 -26.21 7.89 8.62
CA TYR A 275 -25.66 8.18 7.30
C TYR A 275 -25.76 9.67 6.93
N ASN A 276 -26.92 10.30 7.14
CA ASN A 276 -27.10 11.72 6.85
C ASN A 276 -26.17 12.60 7.67
N ASN A 277 -26.05 12.33 8.98
CA ASN A 277 -25.13 13.08 9.84
C ASN A 277 -23.66 12.79 9.50
N ALA A 278 -23.33 11.56 9.06
CA ALA A 278 -21.99 11.22 8.60
C ALA A 278 -21.61 12.04 7.36
N ILE A 279 -22.56 12.28 6.44
CA ILE A 279 -22.34 13.12 5.26
C ILE A 279 -22.24 14.60 5.61
N ASP A 280 -23.04 15.07 6.57
CA ASP A 280 -22.95 16.46 7.02
C ASP A 280 -21.54 16.76 7.57
N VAL A 281 -20.88 15.77 8.19
CA VAL A 281 -19.51 15.88 8.70
C VAL A 281 -18.45 15.60 7.63
N ILE A 282 -18.64 14.56 6.81
CA ILE A 282 -17.71 14.11 5.75
C ILE A 282 -18.43 14.15 4.40
N SER A 283 -18.49 15.35 3.81
CA SER A 283 -19.39 15.63 2.69
C SER A 283 -18.90 15.20 1.31
N ASN A 284 -17.58 15.03 1.11
CA ASN A 284 -16.99 14.90 -0.23
C ASN A 284 -16.05 13.70 -0.45
N ASP A 285 -16.29 12.58 0.23
CA ASP A 285 -15.53 11.34 -0.01
C ASP A 285 -16.43 10.25 -0.60
N LEU A 286 -16.16 9.87 -1.85
CA LEU A 286 -16.87 8.80 -2.55
C LEU A 286 -16.56 7.44 -1.93
N THR A 287 -15.30 7.19 -1.54
CA THR A 287 -14.89 5.89 -0.98
C THR A 287 -15.63 5.62 0.33
N PHE A 288 -15.70 6.63 1.19
CA PHE A 288 -16.49 6.62 2.41
C PHE A 288 -17.97 6.26 2.19
N ARG A 289 -18.62 6.84 1.16
CA ARG A 289 -20.02 6.55 0.81
C ARG A 289 -20.19 5.14 0.21
N CYS A 290 -19.23 4.68 -0.60
CA CYS A 290 -19.22 3.34 -1.17
C CYS A 290 -19.16 2.26 -0.08
N ASP A 291 -18.38 2.49 0.98
CA ASP A 291 -18.27 1.54 2.10
C ASP A 291 -19.61 1.33 2.83
N PHE A 292 -20.47 2.36 2.95
CA PHE A 292 -21.83 2.17 3.48
C PHE A 292 -22.69 1.25 2.61
N VAL A 293 -22.55 1.34 1.28
CA VAL A 293 -23.24 0.44 0.35
C VAL A 293 -22.72 -0.99 0.52
N ASP A 294 -21.40 -1.16 0.60
CA ASP A 294 -20.78 -2.47 0.80
C ASP A 294 -21.17 -3.08 2.16
N ILE A 295 -21.35 -2.26 3.20
CA ILE A 295 -21.92 -2.70 4.49
C ILE A 295 -23.38 -3.11 4.31
N TYR A 296 -24.25 -2.28 3.72
CA TYR A 296 -25.67 -2.62 3.53
C TYR A 296 -25.89 -3.94 2.80
N ARG A 297 -25.06 -4.26 1.80
CA ARG A 297 -25.16 -5.52 1.01
C ARG A 297 -24.92 -6.78 1.82
N GLN A 298 -24.29 -6.69 2.98
CA GLN A 298 -24.12 -7.83 3.88
C GLN A 298 -25.45 -8.25 4.54
N PHE A 299 -26.48 -7.39 4.46
CA PHE A 299 -27.76 -7.55 5.15
C PHE A 299 -28.91 -7.86 4.18
N SER A 300 -29.94 -8.51 4.70
CA SER A 300 -31.07 -9.07 3.91
C SER A 300 -32.03 -8.05 3.28
N ASP A 301 -32.23 -6.87 3.88
CA ASP A 301 -33.12 -5.81 3.36
C ASP A 301 -32.32 -4.60 2.84
N HIS A 302 -31.41 -4.85 1.89
CA HIS A 302 -30.44 -3.86 1.41
C HIS A 302 -30.98 -2.91 0.33
N ASP A 303 -31.97 -3.31 -0.47
CA ASP A 303 -32.36 -2.59 -1.70
C ASP A 303 -32.82 -1.15 -1.43
N ASN A 304 -33.68 -0.94 -0.42
CA ASN A 304 -34.18 0.40 -0.09
C ASN A 304 -33.07 1.30 0.47
N GLY A 305 -32.24 0.78 1.38
CA GLY A 305 -31.14 1.55 1.97
C GLY A 305 -30.06 1.92 0.95
N CYS A 306 -29.70 1.00 0.06
CA CYS A 306 -28.75 1.25 -1.03
C CYS A 306 -29.28 2.31 -2.00
N ASN A 307 -30.56 2.24 -2.39
CA ASN A 307 -31.16 3.24 -3.28
C ASN A 307 -31.10 4.65 -2.70
N GLU A 308 -31.37 4.81 -1.40
CA GLU A 308 -31.26 6.11 -0.73
C GLU A 308 -29.82 6.65 -0.72
N ILE A 309 -28.82 5.78 -0.54
CA ILE A 309 -27.41 6.18 -0.64
C ILE A 309 -27.07 6.60 -2.07
N PHE A 310 -27.54 5.87 -3.08
CA PHE A 310 -27.32 6.24 -4.48
C PHE A 310 -27.98 7.58 -4.83
N GLU A 311 -29.20 7.85 -4.35
CA GLU A 311 -29.87 9.15 -4.53
C GLU A 311 -29.08 10.29 -3.85
N SER A 312 -28.52 10.02 -2.66
CA SER A 312 -27.67 10.97 -1.95
C SER A 312 -26.38 11.28 -2.72
N ILE A 313 -25.72 10.26 -3.27
CA ILE A 313 -24.54 10.41 -4.14
C ILE A 313 -24.88 11.21 -5.39
N GLU A 314 -26.00 10.93 -6.04
CA GLU A 314 -26.44 11.65 -7.25
C GLU A 314 -26.71 13.14 -6.96
N ARG A 315 -27.34 13.44 -5.82
CA ARG A 315 -27.62 14.83 -5.40
C ARG A 315 -26.35 15.61 -5.09
N ASP A 316 -25.46 15.03 -4.30
CA ASP A 316 -24.32 15.75 -3.73
C ASP A 316 -23.10 15.78 -4.68
N MET A 317 -22.88 14.72 -5.46
CA MET A 317 -21.71 14.55 -6.34
C MET A 317 -22.12 14.42 -7.82
N SER A 318 -23.12 15.19 -8.24
CA SER A 318 -23.66 15.14 -9.61
C SER A 318 -22.64 15.43 -10.72
N THR A 319 -21.59 16.22 -10.41
CA THR A 319 -20.56 16.66 -11.34
C THR A 319 -19.30 15.79 -11.35
N ASP A 320 -19.13 14.89 -10.37
CA ASP A 320 -17.93 14.06 -10.26
C ASP A 320 -18.01 12.83 -11.18
N PRO A 321 -17.05 12.67 -12.13
CA PRO A 321 -17.00 11.51 -13.02
C PRO A 321 -16.92 10.16 -12.31
N LEU A 322 -16.22 10.09 -11.17
CA LEU A 322 -16.04 8.84 -10.41
C LEU A 322 -17.34 8.44 -9.70
N ALA A 323 -18.04 9.40 -9.12
CA ALA A 323 -19.35 9.15 -8.51
C ALA A 323 -20.36 8.66 -9.56
N ARG A 324 -20.36 9.27 -10.75
CA ARG A 324 -21.24 8.85 -11.85
C ARG A 324 -20.90 7.47 -12.40
N SER A 325 -19.62 7.12 -12.51
CA SER A 325 -19.23 5.77 -12.92
C SER A 325 -19.68 4.74 -11.90
N TYR A 326 -19.51 5.01 -10.60
CA TYR A 326 -19.99 4.14 -9.53
C TYR A 326 -21.53 3.96 -9.58
N LEU A 327 -22.29 5.04 -9.75
CA LEU A 327 -23.74 4.98 -9.90
C LEU A 327 -24.16 4.13 -11.11
N ALA A 328 -23.46 4.22 -12.23
CA ALA A 328 -23.75 3.40 -13.39
C ALA A 328 -23.43 1.92 -13.15
N THR A 329 -22.37 1.59 -12.40
CA THR A 329 -22.04 0.19 -12.05
C THR A 329 -23.05 -0.47 -11.12
N ARG A 330 -24.03 0.27 -10.55
CA ARG A 330 -24.99 -0.24 -9.58
C ARG A 330 -25.77 -1.47 -10.02
N HIS A 331 -26.08 -1.56 -11.31
CA HIS A 331 -26.89 -2.66 -11.84
C HIS A 331 -26.13 -3.98 -11.90
N LEU A 332 -24.80 -3.96 -11.83
CA LEU A 332 -23.95 -5.15 -11.89
C LEU A 332 -23.74 -5.80 -10.53
N PHE A 333 -24.20 -5.16 -9.46
CA PHE A 333 -24.04 -5.69 -8.11
C PHE A 333 -24.92 -6.92 -7.90
N THR A 334 -24.36 -7.94 -7.23
CA THR A 334 -25.11 -9.15 -6.87
C THR A 334 -26.25 -8.81 -5.93
N LYS A 335 -27.43 -9.37 -6.20
CA LYS A 335 -28.47 -9.45 -5.18
C LYS A 335 -28.13 -10.65 -4.29
N PRO A 336 -27.88 -10.50 -2.98
CA PRO A 336 -27.76 -11.63 -2.09
C PRO A 336 -29.04 -12.48 -2.20
N SER A 337 -28.90 -13.65 -2.80
CA SER A 337 -29.97 -14.62 -2.86
C SER A 337 -30.17 -15.19 -1.45
N ASN A 338 -31.42 -15.38 -1.02
CA ASN A 338 -31.80 -15.98 0.26
C ASN A 338 -31.34 -17.46 0.42
N ALA A 339 -30.47 -17.97 -0.44
CA ALA A 339 -29.88 -19.29 -0.34
C ALA A 339 -28.72 -19.25 0.65
N ILE A 340 -29.04 -19.71 1.86
CA ILE A 340 -28.10 -20.11 2.90
C ILE A 340 -27.06 -21.06 2.28
N GLN A 341 -25.77 -20.77 2.52
CA GLN A 341 -24.59 -21.58 2.18
C GLN A 341 -24.23 -21.60 0.69
N ASP A 342 -23.32 -20.71 0.26
CA ASP A 342 -21.94 -21.11 -0.06
C ASP A 342 -21.11 -19.94 -0.62
N GLU A 343 -19.91 -19.84 -0.07
CA GLU A 343 -18.65 -19.29 -0.60
C GLU A 343 -18.62 -17.93 -1.32
N ALA A 344 -17.92 -16.98 -0.66
CA ALA A 344 -17.35 -15.74 -1.19
C ALA A 344 -18.32 -14.84 -1.96
N THR A 345 -18.87 -13.85 -1.25
CA THR A 345 -19.66 -12.72 -1.75
C THR A 345 -18.98 -12.00 -2.92
N ALA A 346 -19.15 -12.50 -4.14
CA ALA A 346 -18.71 -11.82 -5.34
C ALA A 346 -19.48 -10.48 -5.43
N LYS A 347 -18.75 -9.36 -5.42
CA LYS A 347 -19.32 -8.00 -5.48
C LYS A 347 -20.16 -7.77 -6.75
N TYR A 348 -19.91 -8.55 -7.80
CA TYR A 348 -20.54 -8.45 -9.11
C TYR A 348 -21.17 -9.77 -9.56
N ILE A 349 -22.25 -9.66 -10.34
CA ILE A 349 -22.92 -10.81 -10.97
C ILE A 349 -21.90 -11.56 -11.83
N PRO A 350 -21.79 -12.90 -11.69
CA PRO A 350 -20.87 -13.68 -12.50
C PRO A 350 -21.25 -13.57 -13.98
N VAL A 351 -20.24 -13.45 -14.85
CA VAL A 351 -20.41 -13.26 -16.31
C VAL A 351 -21.26 -14.36 -16.96
N SER A 352 -21.25 -15.57 -16.38
CA SER A 352 -22.01 -16.72 -16.85
C SER A 352 -23.52 -16.65 -16.61
N ASP A 353 -24.01 -15.72 -15.76
CA ASP A 353 -25.43 -15.57 -15.47
C ASP A 353 -26.12 -14.73 -16.56
N PRO A 354 -27.22 -15.19 -17.19
CA PRO A 354 -28.02 -14.39 -18.12
C PRO A 354 -28.46 -13.02 -17.58
N ALA A 355 -28.58 -12.87 -16.26
CA ALA A 355 -28.86 -11.59 -15.60
C ALA A 355 -27.77 -10.53 -15.86
N PHE A 356 -26.52 -10.95 -16.06
CA PHE A 356 -25.38 -10.08 -16.33
C PHE A 356 -25.59 -9.24 -17.61
N VAL A 357 -26.10 -9.86 -18.68
CA VAL A 357 -26.32 -9.18 -19.97
C VAL A 357 -27.39 -8.09 -19.86
N VAL A 358 -28.42 -8.31 -19.06
CA VAL A 358 -29.48 -7.32 -18.81
C VAL A 358 -28.94 -6.18 -17.94
N ALA A 359 -28.18 -6.51 -16.91
CA ALA A 359 -27.51 -5.53 -16.05
C ALA A 359 -26.54 -4.65 -16.84
N LEU A 360 -25.68 -5.24 -17.68
CA LEU A 360 -24.71 -4.54 -18.50
C LEU A 360 -25.36 -3.58 -19.50
N LYS A 361 -26.49 -3.95 -20.10
CA LYS A 361 -27.23 -3.00 -20.97
C LYS A 361 -27.71 -1.79 -20.18
N ARG A 362 -28.26 -2.01 -18.99
CA ARG A 362 -28.70 -0.91 -18.10
C ARG A 362 -27.55 -0.03 -17.64
N THR A 363 -26.38 -0.61 -17.33
CA THR A 363 -25.21 0.22 -16.97
C THR A 363 -24.75 1.06 -18.15
N VAL A 364 -24.71 0.51 -19.36
CA VAL A 364 -24.35 1.24 -20.57
C VAL A 364 -25.32 2.38 -20.85
N ASP A 365 -26.62 2.16 -20.66
CA ASP A 365 -27.65 3.20 -20.83
C ASP A 365 -27.52 4.33 -19.77
N ASP A 366 -27.22 3.98 -18.50
CA ASP A 366 -26.95 4.95 -17.43
C ASP A 366 -25.65 5.73 -17.67
N PHE A 367 -24.61 5.07 -18.18
CA PHE A 367 -23.36 5.72 -18.59
C PHE A 367 -23.59 6.71 -19.74
N GLN A 368 -24.35 6.32 -20.77
CA GLN A 368 -24.70 7.22 -21.89
C GLN A 368 -25.48 8.44 -21.39
N SER A 369 -26.46 8.23 -20.51
CA SER A 369 -27.23 9.31 -19.88
C SER A 369 -26.31 10.24 -19.08
N SER A 370 -25.34 9.68 -18.36
CA SER A 370 -24.37 10.44 -17.58
C SER A 370 -23.40 11.24 -18.48
N LEU A 371 -23.00 10.70 -19.62
CA LEU A 371 -22.14 11.36 -20.60
C LEU A 371 -22.84 12.51 -21.35
N ASP A 372 -24.17 12.46 -21.44
CA ASP A 372 -24.98 13.56 -21.98
C ASP A 372 -25.16 14.67 -20.94
N GLN A 373 -25.25 14.34 -19.66
CA GLN A 373 -25.35 15.31 -18.56
C GLN A 373 -24.00 15.98 -18.25
N VAL A 374 -22.90 15.21 -18.25
CA VAL A 374 -21.54 15.66 -17.88
C VAL A 374 -20.54 15.25 -18.98
N PRO A 375 -20.40 16.05 -20.05
CA PRO A 375 -19.47 15.77 -21.13
C PRO A 375 -18.02 16.17 -20.76
N THR A 376 -17.44 15.49 -19.76
CA THR A 376 -16.05 15.71 -19.30
C THR A 376 -15.13 14.62 -19.82
N SER A 377 -13.87 14.95 -20.15
CA SER A 377 -12.86 13.97 -20.61
C SER A 377 -12.64 12.85 -19.60
N ALA A 378 -12.66 13.17 -18.31
CA ALA A 378 -12.57 12.20 -17.22
C ALA A 378 -13.74 11.20 -17.17
N MET A 379 -14.96 11.62 -17.52
CA MET A 379 -16.11 10.71 -17.57
C MET A 379 -15.99 9.71 -18.72
N TRP A 380 -15.44 10.15 -19.86
CA TRP A 380 -15.12 9.25 -20.96
C TRP A 380 -14.01 8.26 -20.60
N GLN A 381 -12.99 8.67 -19.84
CA GLN A 381 -11.97 7.75 -19.30
C GLN A 381 -12.63 6.65 -18.47
N GLN A 382 -13.43 7.02 -17.47
CA GLN A 382 -14.10 6.05 -16.61
C GLN A 382 -15.01 5.08 -17.37
N TYR A 383 -15.71 5.56 -18.39
CA TYR A 383 -16.54 4.71 -19.24
C TYR A 383 -15.71 3.74 -20.10
N VAL A 384 -14.58 4.22 -20.66
CA VAL A 384 -13.68 3.38 -21.46
C VAL A 384 -12.97 2.35 -20.58
N ASP A 385 -12.44 2.76 -19.43
CA ASP A 385 -11.78 1.87 -18.47
C ASP A 385 -12.73 0.75 -18.04
N PHE A 386 -13.98 1.09 -17.70
CA PHE A 386 -15.04 0.14 -17.41
C PHE A 386 -15.24 -0.85 -18.57
N LEU A 387 -15.39 -0.38 -19.81
CA LEU A 387 -15.61 -1.26 -20.96
C LEU A 387 -14.41 -2.18 -21.23
N VAL A 388 -13.18 -1.70 -21.04
CA VAL A 388 -11.95 -2.49 -21.20
C VAL A 388 -11.82 -3.55 -20.12
N GLU A 389 -12.08 -3.22 -18.85
CA GLU A 389 -12.08 -4.17 -17.74
C GLU A 389 -13.06 -5.32 -17.99
N TRP A 390 -14.30 -5.00 -18.40
CA TRP A 390 -15.29 -6.03 -18.69
C TRP A 390 -14.99 -6.80 -19.98
N ALA A 391 -14.40 -6.17 -21.00
CA ALA A 391 -13.97 -6.86 -22.21
C ALA A 391 -12.85 -7.89 -21.92
N ALA A 392 -11.98 -7.63 -20.94
CA ALA A 392 -10.95 -8.58 -20.51
C ALA A 392 -11.51 -9.76 -19.71
N LEU A 393 -12.59 -9.53 -18.94
CA LEU A 393 -13.22 -10.56 -18.08
C LEU A 393 -14.19 -11.47 -18.84
N VAL A 394 -14.79 -10.98 -19.93
CA VAL A 394 -15.79 -11.73 -20.70
C VAL A 394 -15.14 -12.75 -21.62
N THR A 395 -15.56 -14.01 -21.50
CA THR A 395 -15.08 -15.11 -22.37
C THR A 395 -15.95 -15.34 -23.61
N ASP A 396 -17.20 -14.85 -23.61
CA ASP A 396 -18.17 -15.10 -24.66
C ASP A 396 -17.94 -14.22 -25.89
N GLU A 397 -17.70 -14.85 -27.05
CA GLU A 397 -17.37 -14.17 -28.32
C GLU A 397 -18.42 -13.16 -28.79
N HIS A 398 -19.72 -13.43 -28.57
CA HIS A 398 -20.77 -12.50 -28.95
C HIS A 398 -20.81 -11.24 -28.05
N LEU A 399 -20.42 -11.40 -26.79
CA LEU A 399 -20.42 -10.30 -25.82
C LEU A 399 -19.16 -9.46 -25.95
N THR A 400 -18.01 -10.07 -26.25
CA THR A 400 -16.79 -9.32 -26.63
C THR A 400 -17.03 -8.50 -27.89
N LEU A 401 -17.63 -9.06 -28.95
CA LEU A 401 -17.98 -8.31 -30.16
C LEU A 401 -18.97 -7.17 -29.91
N TYR A 402 -19.87 -7.31 -28.94
CA TYR A 402 -20.78 -6.24 -28.52
C TYR A 402 -20.02 -5.11 -27.80
N LEU A 403 -19.16 -5.46 -26.85
CA LEU A 403 -18.32 -4.51 -26.12
C LEU A 403 -17.34 -3.78 -27.05
N ASP A 404 -16.75 -4.48 -28.02
CA ASP A 404 -15.86 -3.89 -29.03
C ASP A 404 -16.57 -2.85 -29.91
N LYS A 405 -17.81 -3.15 -30.31
CA LYS A 405 -18.64 -2.18 -31.05
C LYS A 405 -18.99 -0.96 -30.20
N LEU A 406 -19.23 -1.16 -28.90
CA LEU A 406 -19.49 -0.06 -27.97
C LEU A 406 -18.24 0.79 -27.73
N LEU A 407 -17.08 0.17 -27.52
CA LEU A 407 -15.78 0.84 -27.38
C LEU A 407 -15.47 1.68 -28.61
N HIS A 408 -15.59 1.10 -29.80
CA HIS A 408 -15.38 1.83 -31.05
C HIS A 408 -16.33 3.03 -31.18
N ARG A 409 -17.60 2.88 -30.79
CA ARG A 409 -18.57 3.99 -30.79
C ARG A 409 -18.21 5.05 -29.75
N ALA A 410 -17.75 4.65 -28.56
CA ALA A 410 -17.31 5.54 -27.51
C ALA A 410 -16.14 6.41 -28.00
N PHE A 411 -15.08 5.80 -28.53
CA PHE A 411 -13.94 6.53 -29.07
C PHE A 411 -14.29 7.45 -30.24
N GLN A 412 -15.18 7.02 -31.15
CA GLN A 412 -15.68 7.90 -32.21
C GLN A 412 -16.45 9.11 -31.67
N ASN A 413 -17.24 8.93 -30.62
CA ASN A 413 -17.96 10.02 -29.97
C ASN A 413 -17.00 10.96 -29.23
N CYS A 414 -15.98 10.44 -28.54
CA CYS A 414 -14.92 11.23 -27.94
C CYS A 414 -14.20 12.09 -28.99
N ALA A 415 -13.85 11.49 -30.13
CA ALA A 415 -13.17 12.17 -31.22
C ALA A 415 -14.02 13.29 -31.83
N LYS A 416 -15.33 13.06 -32.00
CA LYS A 416 -16.26 14.09 -32.48
C LYS A 416 -16.43 15.24 -31.50
N LYS A 417 -16.41 14.96 -30.19
CA LYS A 417 -16.56 15.96 -29.13
C LYS A 417 -15.24 16.66 -28.76
N GLN A 418 -14.09 16.28 -29.36
CA GLN A 418 -12.75 16.82 -29.08
C GLN A 418 -12.32 16.74 -27.59
N LEU A 419 -12.83 15.77 -26.84
CA LEU A 419 -12.56 15.59 -25.40
C LEU A 419 -11.54 14.47 -25.13
N LEU A 420 -10.63 14.20 -26.08
CA LEU A 420 -9.64 13.14 -25.88
C LEU A 420 -8.56 13.58 -24.90
N SER A 421 -8.50 12.89 -23.77
CA SER A 421 -7.34 12.95 -22.91
C SER A 421 -6.22 12.05 -23.44
N PRO A 422 -4.97 12.25 -22.97
CA PRO A 422 -3.84 11.43 -23.38
C PRO A 422 -4.00 9.94 -23.03
N GLU A 423 -4.56 9.60 -21.86
CA GLU A 423 -4.85 8.20 -21.49
C GLU A 423 -5.93 7.58 -22.38
N LEU A 424 -6.89 8.38 -22.88
CA LEU A 424 -7.87 7.89 -23.85
C LEU A 424 -7.22 7.54 -25.20
N TYR A 425 -6.19 8.29 -25.60
CA TYR A 425 -5.40 7.93 -26.78
C TYR A 425 -4.61 6.64 -26.55
N VAL A 426 -3.99 6.49 -25.37
CA VAL A 426 -3.25 5.28 -24.98
C VAL A 426 -4.17 4.05 -25.03
N THR A 427 -5.29 4.10 -24.31
CA THR A 427 -6.27 3.00 -24.26
C THR A 427 -6.85 2.68 -25.64
N TRP A 428 -7.12 3.69 -26.47
CA TRP A 428 -7.58 3.47 -27.84
C TRP A 428 -6.52 2.76 -28.71
N ILE A 429 -5.26 3.19 -28.60
CA ILE A 429 -4.14 2.59 -29.33
C ILE A 429 -3.90 1.14 -28.87
N GLU A 430 -3.88 0.90 -27.57
CA GLU A 430 -3.68 -0.44 -26.99
C GLU A 430 -4.84 -1.38 -27.32
N TRP A 431 -6.08 -0.90 -27.31
CA TRP A 431 -7.25 -1.67 -27.76
C TRP A 431 -7.13 -2.05 -29.24
N LEU A 432 -6.77 -1.10 -30.12
CA LEU A 432 -6.55 -1.39 -31.54
C LEU A 432 -5.39 -2.37 -31.79
N ARG A 433 -4.42 -2.46 -30.85
CA ARG A 433 -3.28 -3.39 -30.92
C ARG A 433 -3.63 -4.81 -30.46
N ASN A 434 -4.50 -4.95 -29.46
CA ASN A 434 -4.77 -6.24 -28.79
C ASN A 434 -5.76 -7.16 -29.52
N ASP A 435 -6.35 -6.72 -30.64
CA ASP A 435 -7.26 -7.57 -31.41
C ASP A 435 -6.53 -8.79 -32.00
N LYS A 436 -7.03 -9.99 -31.69
CA LYS A 436 -6.48 -11.30 -32.15
C LYS A 436 -6.45 -11.46 -33.68
N THR A 437 -7.13 -10.58 -34.40
CA THR A 437 -7.11 -10.48 -35.85
C THR A 437 -6.04 -9.46 -36.25
N ASN A 438 -4.91 -9.93 -36.79
CA ASN A 438 -3.86 -9.10 -37.41
C ASN A 438 -4.39 -8.36 -38.67
N ASP A 439 -5.42 -7.54 -38.52
CA ASP A 439 -5.99 -6.72 -39.57
C ASP A 439 -5.08 -5.50 -39.77
N SER A 440 -4.29 -5.52 -40.84
CA SER A 440 -3.41 -4.40 -41.25
C SER A 440 -4.14 -3.05 -41.27
N THR A 441 -5.41 -3.05 -41.67
CA THR A 441 -6.26 -1.84 -41.74
C THR A 441 -6.56 -1.21 -40.37
N LYS A 442 -6.55 -1.98 -39.27
CA LYS A 442 -6.74 -1.44 -37.91
C LYS A 442 -5.43 -0.91 -37.34
N LEU A 443 -4.30 -1.55 -37.65
CA LEU A 443 -2.98 -1.05 -37.31
C LEU A 443 -2.70 0.30 -37.99
N ASP A 444 -3.12 0.46 -39.25
CA ASP A 444 -3.00 1.76 -39.96
C ASP A 444 -3.87 2.85 -39.31
N LYS A 445 -5.05 2.49 -38.80
CA LYS A 445 -5.88 3.41 -38.01
C LYS A 445 -5.24 3.75 -36.67
N ALA A 446 -4.61 2.78 -36.00
CA ALA A 446 -3.87 3.02 -34.76
C ALA A 446 -2.70 3.98 -34.98
N ARG A 447 -1.95 3.81 -36.08
CA ARG A 447 -0.87 4.72 -36.50
C ARG A 447 -1.38 6.13 -36.76
N ALA A 448 -2.46 6.27 -37.53
CA ALA A 448 -3.08 7.57 -37.78
C ALA A 448 -3.50 8.24 -36.47
N LYS A 449 -4.05 7.48 -35.52
CA LYS A 449 -4.45 8.00 -34.21
C LYS A 449 -3.27 8.33 -33.30
N ALA A 450 -2.17 7.58 -33.36
CA ALA A 450 -0.93 7.93 -32.67
C ALA A 450 -0.29 9.22 -33.24
N ASN A 451 -0.38 9.43 -34.56
CA ASN A 451 0.01 10.69 -35.19
C ASN A 451 -0.86 11.85 -34.68
N ASP A 452 -2.19 11.69 -34.68
CA ASP A 452 -3.11 12.69 -34.13
C ASP A 452 -2.77 13.00 -32.66
N ALA A 453 -2.57 11.96 -31.84
CA ALA A 453 -2.27 12.09 -30.41
C ALA A 453 -0.99 12.90 -30.14
N THR A 454 0.08 12.60 -30.87
CA THR A 454 1.38 13.28 -30.71
C THR A 454 1.38 14.70 -31.28
N THR A 455 0.52 15.01 -32.26
CA THR A 455 0.30 16.41 -32.69
C THR A 455 -0.52 17.21 -31.68
N THR A 456 -1.42 16.55 -30.95
CA THR A 456 -2.32 17.21 -29.99
C THR A 456 -1.65 17.38 -28.62
N TYR A 457 -0.83 16.40 -28.19
CA TYR A 457 -0.12 16.37 -26.92
C TYR A 457 1.37 16.02 -27.10
N PRO A 458 2.20 16.99 -27.51
CA PRO A 458 3.62 16.74 -27.78
C PRO A 458 4.47 16.42 -26.54
N GLU A 459 4.02 16.79 -25.33
CA GLU A 459 4.83 16.70 -24.10
C GLU A 459 4.78 15.32 -23.42
N GLN A 460 3.93 14.39 -23.88
CA GLN A 460 3.72 13.11 -23.18
C GLN A 460 4.51 11.92 -23.73
N ASN A 461 5.37 11.36 -22.87
CA ASN A 461 6.29 10.26 -23.19
C ASN A 461 5.60 8.98 -23.67
N ARG A 462 4.49 8.59 -23.01
CA ARG A 462 3.78 7.33 -23.28
C ARG A 462 3.14 7.29 -24.68
N LEU A 463 2.70 8.44 -25.18
CA LEU A 463 2.14 8.53 -26.54
C LEU A 463 3.22 8.38 -27.60
N TRP A 464 4.40 8.95 -27.38
CA TRP A 464 5.54 8.79 -28.27
C TRP A 464 6.06 7.35 -28.27
N SER A 465 6.16 6.69 -27.12
CA SER A 465 6.60 5.29 -27.07
C SER A 465 5.65 4.38 -27.85
N LEU A 466 4.34 4.53 -27.66
CA LEU A 466 3.34 3.77 -28.40
C LEU A 466 3.36 4.07 -29.91
N ARG A 467 3.63 5.32 -30.30
CA ARG A 467 3.79 5.69 -31.71
C ARG A 467 5.00 4.99 -32.35
N LEU A 468 6.09 4.86 -31.60
CA LEU A 468 7.32 4.20 -32.04
C LEU A 468 7.13 2.68 -32.12
N ASP A 469 6.45 2.08 -31.13
CA ASP A 469 6.11 0.65 -31.14
C ASP A 469 5.21 0.25 -32.33
N LEU A 470 4.37 1.19 -32.81
CA LEU A 470 3.44 0.96 -33.92
C LEU A 470 4.05 1.16 -35.32
N LEU A 471 5.34 1.51 -35.43
CA LEU A 471 6.00 1.69 -36.73
C LEU A 471 5.94 0.41 -37.58
N PRO A 472 5.63 0.50 -38.89
CA PRO A 472 5.70 -0.65 -39.78
C PRO A 472 7.10 -1.25 -39.84
N THR A 473 7.20 -2.57 -40.00
CA THR A 473 8.47 -3.24 -40.34
C THR A 473 9.06 -2.74 -41.67
N ASP A 474 8.21 -2.15 -42.52
CA ASP A 474 8.53 -1.71 -43.88
C ASP A 474 8.76 -0.18 -43.97
N THR A 475 8.77 0.55 -42.85
CA THR A 475 9.10 1.99 -42.89
C THR A 475 10.56 2.21 -43.28
N GLU A 476 10.79 3.13 -44.22
CA GLU A 476 12.13 3.60 -44.55
C GLU A 476 12.82 4.08 -43.27
N ALA A 477 14.04 3.59 -43.04
CA ALA A 477 14.77 3.83 -41.80
C ALA A 477 15.02 5.33 -41.53
N ASP A 478 15.00 6.17 -42.58
CA ASP A 478 15.16 7.62 -42.49
C ASP A 478 13.88 8.34 -42.00
N ASP A 479 12.71 7.83 -42.35
CA ASP A 479 11.43 8.33 -41.82
C ASP A 479 11.28 7.98 -40.33
N ALA A 480 11.71 6.77 -39.95
CA ALA A 480 11.78 6.35 -38.56
C ALA A 480 12.75 7.23 -37.77
N LEU A 481 13.95 7.49 -38.31
CA LEU A 481 14.94 8.39 -37.69
C LEU A 481 14.39 9.80 -37.48
N ALA A 482 13.71 10.36 -38.50
CA ALA A 482 13.09 11.67 -38.39
C ALA A 482 12.01 11.71 -37.30
N LEU A 483 11.28 10.60 -37.09
CA LEU A 483 10.29 10.49 -36.04
C LEU A 483 10.92 10.41 -34.65
N TYR A 484 11.97 9.60 -34.46
CA TYR A 484 12.71 9.54 -33.20
C TYR A 484 13.31 10.91 -32.85
N LYS A 485 13.92 11.62 -33.80
CA LYS A 485 14.46 12.97 -33.56
C LYS A 485 13.37 13.96 -33.14
N LYS A 486 12.17 13.89 -33.74
CA LYS A 486 11.02 14.71 -33.34
C LYS A 486 10.54 14.36 -31.93
N ALA A 487 10.45 13.07 -31.60
CA ALA A 487 10.03 12.61 -30.27
C ALA A 487 11.01 13.10 -29.18
N LEU A 488 12.31 12.98 -29.41
CA LEU A 488 13.36 13.38 -28.47
C LEU A 488 13.46 14.91 -28.30
N GLN A 489 13.14 15.70 -29.34
CA GLN A 489 13.06 17.15 -29.24
C GLN A 489 11.88 17.64 -28.38
N GLN A 490 10.75 16.92 -28.42
CA GLN A 490 9.55 17.29 -27.67
C GLN A 490 9.57 16.72 -26.24
N CYS A 491 10.15 15.53 -26.04
CA CYS A 491 10.22 14.83 -24.75
C CYS A 491 11.66 14.46 -24.36
N PRO A 492 12.51 15.42 -23.97
CA PRO A 492 13.92 15.15 -23.65
C PRO A 492 14.13 14.40 -22.32
N HIS A 493 13.13 14.41 -21.41
CA HIS A 493 13.22 13.87 -20.05
C HIS A 493 12.93 12.36 -19.93
N SER A 494 12.52 11.69 -21.01
CA SER A 494 12.05 10.29 -20.93
C SER A 494 13.18 9.27 -21.13
N VAL A 495 13.47 8.45 -20.12
CA VAL A 495 14.43 7.33 -20.23
C VAL A 495 14.01 6.32 -21.29
N ASP A 496 12.72 5.95 -21.32
CA ASP A 496 12.20 4.91 -22.20
C ASP A 496 12.28 5.24 -23.70
N LEU A 497 12.18 6.53 -24.06
CA LEU A 497 12.32 6.96 -25.45
C LEU A 497 13.79 6.91 -25.88
N TRP A 498 14.71 7.26 -24.98
CA TRP A 498 16.14 7.14 -25.23
C TRP A 498 16.58 5.69 -25.36
N SER A 499 16.09 4.78 -24.50
CA SER A 499 16.40 3.34 -24.64
C SER A 499 15.86 2.77 -25.96
N ALA A 500 14.59 3.02 -26.29
CA ALA A 500 14.00 2.56 -27.55
C ALA A 500 14.72 3.11 -28.79
N TYR A 501 15.18 4.36 -28.75
CA TYR A 501 15.99 4.94 -29.83
C TYR A 501 17.36 4.26 -29.97
N MET A 502 18.04 3.99 -28.85
CA MET A 502 19.35 3.34 -28.88
C MET A 502 19.24 1.87 -29.31
N ASP A 503 18.23 1.15 -28.84
CA ASP A 503 17.94 -0.22 -29.26
C ASP A 503 17.60 -0.29 -30.76
N TRP A 504 16.85 0.69 -31.28
CA TRP A 504 16.58 0.81 -32.71
C TRP A 504 17.87 1.03 -33.52
N ILE A 505 18.76 1.94 -33.10
CA ILE A 505 20.05 2.15 -33.77
C ILE A 505 20.88 0.85 -33.81
N LEU A 506 20.94 0.13 -32.68
CA LEU A 506 21.67 -1.13 -32.59
C LEU A 506 21.05 -2.22 -33.46
N ALA A 507 19.71 -2.32 -33.50
CA ALA A 507 19.01 -3.26 -34.37
C ALA A 507 19.25 -2.98 -35.86
N GLN A 508 19.28 -1.70 -36.28
CA GLN A 508 19.63 -1.33 -37.65
C GLN A 508 21.09 -1.71 -37.99
N TRP A 509 22.00 -1.57 -37.03
CA TRP A 509 23.40 -2.01 -37.18
C TRP A 509 23.51 -3.53 -37.35
N ASP A 510 22.79 -4.33 -36.56
CA ASP A 510 22.77 -5.80 -36.67
C ASP A 510 22.17 -6.29 -38.00
N LEU A 511 21.13 -5.62 -38.49
CA LEU A 511 20.53 -5.88 -39.81
C LEU A 511 21.53 -5.61 -40.95
N CYS A 512 22.34 -4.54 -40.85
CA CYS A 512 23.39 -4.22 -41.82
C CYS A 512 24.59 -5.19 -41.75
N ASN A 513 24.88 -5.76 -40.58
CA ASN A 513 25.95 -6.75 -40.44
C ASN A 513 25.56 -8.14 -40.97
N SER A 514 24.26 -8.46 -40.99
CA SER A 514 23.73 -9.77 -41.40
C SER A 514 23.33 -9.84 -42.89
N SER A 515 22.93 -8.71 -43.48
CA SER A 515 22.71 -8.59 -44.93
C SER A 515 24.02 -8.22 -45.64
N LYS A 516 24.27 -8.77 -46.83
CA LYS A 516 25.51 -8.49 -47.59
C LYS A 516 25.62 -6.98 -47.88
N PRO A 517 26.83 -6.41 -47.83
CA PRO A 517 27.05 -4.98 -48.00
C PRO A 517 26.86 -4.60 -49.48
N SER A 518 25.65 -4.24 -49.87
CA SER A 518 25.40 -3.65 -51.19
C SER A 518 24.72 -2.29 -51.16
N ASP A 519 24.23 -1.82 -50.00
CA ASP A 519 23.69 -0.47 -49.88
C ASP A 519 24.60 0.35 -48.94
N GLU A 520 25.23 1.38 -49.51
CA GLU A 520 26.12 2.34 -48.83
C GLU A 520 25.40 3.21 -47.77
N ASP A 521 24.11 2.98 -47.53
CA ASP A 521 23.23 3.90 -46.82
C ASP A 521 23.39 3.90 -45.30
N TRP A 522 23.89 2.85 -44.66
CA TRP A 522 24.08 2.77 -43.19
C TRP A 522 25.54 2.50 -42.79
N SER A 523 26.46 3.28 -43.37
CA SER A 523 27.88 3.18 -43.06
C SER A 523 28.19 3.40 -41.57
N LEU A 524 29.30 2.79 -41.10
CA LEU A 524 29.82 2.94 -39.73
C LEU A 524 29.98 4.42 -39.31
N ASP A 525 30.23 5.31 -40.27
CA ASP A 525 30.38 6.75 -40.06
C ASP A 525 29.03 7.47 -39.88
N ARG A 526 27.97 7.01 -40.56
CA ARG A 526 26.60 7.51 -40.36
C ARG A 526 26.11 7.19 -38.94
N ILE A 527 26.36 5.97 -38.46
CA ILE A 527 25.99 5.56 -37.10
C ILE A 527 26.82 6.32 -36.05
N ASP A 528 28.13 6.51 -36.29
CA ASP A 528 28.99 7.31 -35.40
C ASP A 528 28.51 8.77 -35.32
N ALA A 529 28.10 9.36 -36.44
CA ALA A 529 27.54 10.71 -36.48
C ALA A 529 26.22 10.81 -35.72
N LEU A 530 25.33 9.83 -35.84
CA LEU A 530 24.06 9.80 -35.12
C LEU A 530 24.24 9.63 -33.61
N LEU A 531 25.15 8.77 -33.18
CA LEU A 531 25.46 8.58 -31.76
C LEU A 531 26.15 9.81 -31.17
N ARG A 532 26.99 10.51 -31.94
CA ARG A 532 27.56 11.80 -31.54
C ARG A 532 26.50 12.90 -31.41
N ASP A 533 25.58 13.00 -32.37
CA ASP A 533 24.44 13.93 -32.34
C ASP A 533 23.55 13.64 -31.12
N ALA A 534 23.27 12.36 -30.83
CA ALA A 534 22.55 11.93 -29.62
C ALA A 534 23.29 12.36 -28.34
N CYS A 535 24.61 12.15 -28.26
CA CYS A 535 25.40 12.55 -27.09
C CYS A 535 25.43 14.07 -26.90
N GLN A 536 25.50 14.85 -27.99
CA GLN A 536 25.49 16.31 -27.95
C GLN A 536 24.10 16.84 -27.57
N THR A 537 23.02 16.27 -28.11
CA THR A 537 21.64 16.66 -27.79
C THR A 537 21.29 16.35 -26.32
N VAL A 538 21.67 15.19 -25.77
CA VAL A 538 21.51 14.87 -24.32
C VAL A 538 22.31 15.82 -23.42
N THR A 539 23.42 16.37 -23.93
CA THR A 539 24.27 17.30 -23.18
C THR A 539 23.78 18.74 -23.29
N ALA A 540 23.15 19.11 -24.42
CA ALA A 540 22.64 20.44 -24.71
C ALA A 540 21.19 20.67 -24.22
N LEU A 541 20.30 19.68 -24.40
CA LEU A 541 18.96 19.66 -23.84
C LEU A 541 19.06 19.23 -22.38
N LEU A 542 19.31 20.18 -21.45
CA LEU A 542 19.00 20.12 -20.01
C LEU A 542 19.86 21.09 -19.17
N PRO A 543 19.52 22.39 -19.17
CA PRO A 543 19.54 23.17 -17.95
C PRO A 543 18.14 23.70 -17.65
N SER A 544 17.37 22.97 -16.85
CA SER A 544 16.22 23.55 -16.16
C SER A 544 16.25 23.08 -14.69
N LEU A 545 16.17 24.05 -13.78
CA LEU A 545 16.17 23.82 -12.34
C LEU A 545 14.85 23.14 -11.99
N VAL A 546 14.86 21.85 -11.62
CA VAL A 546 14.05 21.22 -10.54
C VAL A 546 14.18 19.69 -10.61
N ALA A 547 14.52 19.08 -9.46
CA ALA A 547 14.42 17.66 -9.05
C ALA A 547 15.04 16.51 -9.89
N GLU A 548 15.37 16.67 -11.18
CA GLU A 548 15.80 15.59 -12.09
C GLU A 548 17.32 15.31 -12.09
N THR A 549 17.95 14.97 -10.95
CA THR A 549 19.37 14.57 -10.99
C THR A 549 19.59 13.09 -11.28
N ASP A 550 18.70 12.20 -10.83
CA ASP A 550 18.90 10.74 -10.95
C ASP A 550 18.49 10.21 -12.33
N GLU A 551 17.29 10.52 -12.82
CA GLU A 551 16.83 10.12 -14.16
C GLU A 551 17.71 10.73 -15.27
N ARG A 552 18.15 11.98 -15.11
CA ARG A 552 19.11 12.63 -16.01
C ARG A 552 20.45 11.91 -16.07
N ASN A 553 20.99 11.51 -14.92
CA ASN A 553 22.22 10.74 -14.87
C ASN A 553 22.02 9.37 -15.49
N GLN A 554 20.85 8.75 -15.32
CA GLN A 554 20.49 7.48 -15.97
C GLN A 554 20.45 7.60 -17.49
N ILE A 555 19.80 8.62 -18.06
CA ILE A 555 19.78 8.85 -19.52
C ILE A 555 21.18 9.05 -20.07
N LYS A 556 21.98 9.92 -19.43
CA LYS A 556 23.37 10.15 -19.80
C LYS A 556 24.20 8.87 -19.76
N ASN A 557 24.05 8.08 -18.70
CA ASN A 557 24.75 6.81 -18.58
C ASN A 557 24.33 5.82 -19.67
N LEU A 558 23.04 5.71 -19.95
CA LEU A 558 22.52 4.81 -20.98
C LEU A 558 23.09 5.16 -22.34
N VAL A 559 22.92 6.42 -22.80
CA VAL A 559 23.38 6.83 -24.13
C VAL A 559 24.89 6.72 -24.27
N LEU A 560 25.66 7.16 -23.26
CA LEU A 560 27.12 7.10 -23.30
C LEU A 560 27.66 5.65 -23.21
N SER A 561 27.06 4.79 -22.38
CA SER A 561 27.46 3.39 -22.27
C SER A 561 27.15 2.62 -23.56
N CYS A 562 25.97 2.82 -24.16
CA CYS A 562 25.60 2.23 -25.45
C CYS A 562 26.54 2.68 -26.59
N TYR A 563 26.94 3.95 -26.64
CA TYR A 563 27.88 4.40 -27.67
C TYR A 563 29.26 3.74 -27.53
N VAL A 564 29.71 3.56 -26.29
CA VAL A 564 31.01 2.98 -25.97
C VAL A 564 31.04 1.47 -26.18
N THR A 565 29.96 0.75 -25.85
CA THR A 565 29.82 -0.69 -26.16
C THR A 565 29.76 -0.93 -27.66
N TRP A 566 29.00 -0.11 -28.40
CA TRP A 566 28.98 -0.15 -29.87
C TRP A 566 30.36 0.13 -30.47
N ALA A 567 31.07 1.17 -30.01
CA ALA A 567 32.39 1.51 -30.53
C ALA A 567 33.41 0.36 -30.35
N LYS A 568 33.31 -0.40 -29.24
CA LYS A 568 34.11 -1.62 -29.04
C LYS A 568 33.76 -2.69 -30.06
N GLN A 569 32.47 -2.96 -30.26
CA GLN A 569 31.99 -4.03 -31.14
C GLN A 569 32.26 -3.74 -32.62
N ALA A 570 32.11 -2.47 -33.05
CA ALA A 570 32.22 -2.07 -34.45
C ALA A 570 33.64 -1.66 -34.88
N LYS A 571 34.37 -0.90 -34.05
CA LYS A 571 35.69 -0.31 -34.38
C LYS A 571 36.85 -0.92 -33.58
N GLY A 572 36.58 -1.90 -32.73
CA GLY A 572 37.57 -2.51 -31.84
C GLY A 572 38.12 -1.55 -30.77
N MET A 573 39.17 -1.98 -30.09
CA MET A 573 39.72 -1.29 -28.91
C MET A 573 40.37 0.08 -29.20
N PRO A 574 41.05 0.30 -30.34
CA PRO A 574 41.47 1.66 -30.74
C PRO A 574 40.29 2.61 -30.98
N GLY A 575 39.20 2.11 -31.55
CA GLY A 575 37.96 2.86 -31.76
C GLY A 575 37.27 3.22 -30.44
N PHE A 576 37.21 2.27 -29.50
CA PHE A 576 36.74 2.53 -28.13
C PHE A 576 37.56 3.64 -27.45
N ARG A 577 38.90 3.60 -27.56
CA ARG A 577 39.80 4.57 -26.93
C ARG A 577 39.64 5.99 -27.45
N THR A 578 39.54 6.15 -28.76
CA THR A 578 39.29 7.45 -29.39
C THR A 578 37.90 7.99 -29.02
N THR A 579 36.92 7.10 -28.91
CA THR A 579 35.53 7.45 -28.58
C THR A 579 35.36 7.91 -27.14
N TYR A 580 35.89 7.19 -26.15
CA TYR A 580 35.78 7.65 -24.75
C TYR A 580 36.62 8.91 -24.50
N GLN A 581 37.77 9.06 -25.16
CA GLN A 581 38.58 10.29 -25.04
C GLN A 581 37.82 11.50 -25.57
N TYR A 582 37.13 11.33 -26.71
CA TYR A 582 36.26 12.36 -27.27
C TYR A 582 35.12 12.72 -26.30
N ILE A 583 34.45 11.73 -25.71
CA ILE A 583 33.39 11.94 -24.72
C ILE A 583 33.93 12.72 -23.51
N ILE A 584 35.08 12.35 -22.96
CA ILE A 584 35.69 13.01 -21.80
C ILE A 584 36.08 14.47 -22.11
N GLN A 585 36.53 14.76 -23.33
CA GLN A 585 36.96 16.09 -23.73
C GLN A 585 35.81 17.04 -24.01
N HIS A 586 34.69 16.53 -24.55
CA HIS A 586 33.60 17.36 -25.06
C HIS A 586 32.29 17.26 -24.26
N LEU A 587 32.12 16.25 -23.41
CA LEU A 587 30.89 15.98 -22.66
C LEU A 587 31.22 15.81 -21.18
N TYR A 588 30.33 16.24 -20.27
CA TYR A 588 30.50 16.07 -18.82
C TYR A 588 30.09 14.63 -18.41
N PRO A 589 31.03 13.69 -18.18
CA PRO A 589 30.70 12.29 -18.02
C PRO A 589 30.33 11.97 -16.56
N THR A 590 29.36 11.08 -16.37
CA THR A 590 28.89 10.64 -15.06
C THR A 590 29.75 9.49 -14.50
N PHE A 591 29.74 9.28 -13.18
CA PHE A 591 30.54 8.21 -12.53
C PHE A 591 30.27 6.80 -13.08
N ALA A 592 29.02 6.45 -13.40
CA ALA A 592 28.72 5.12 -13.92
C ALA A 592 29.28 4.89 -15.33
N PHE A 593 29.38 5.93 -16.16
CA PHE A 593 30.11 5.87 -17.43
C PHE A 593 31.57 5.44 -17.21
N TYR A 594 32.27 6.07 -16.26
CA TYR A 594 33.64 5.66 -15.92
C TYR A 594 33.70 4.21 -15.43
N LYS A 595 32.73 3.74 -14.63
CA LYS A 595 32.63 2.33 -14.22
C LYS A 595 32.54 1.40 -15.44
N THR A 596 31.65 1.68 -16.39
CA THR A 596 31.50 0.85 -17.61
C THR A 596 32.77 0.83 -18.48
N CYS A 597 33.45 1.98 -18.63
CA CYS A 597 34.72 2.03 -19.36
C CYS A 597 35.82 1.21 -18.67
N LEU A 598 35.88 1.26 -17.33
CA LEU A 598 36.83 0.49 -16.52
C LEU A 598 36.56 -1.02 -16.60
N GLU A 599 35.29 -1.44 -16.57
CA GLU A 599 34.90 -2.84 -16.76
C GLU A 599 35.32 -3.34 -18.15
N ILE A 600 35.14 -2.53 -19.20
CA ILE A 600 35.51 -2.90 -20.56
C ILE A 600 37.03 -3.06 -20.73
N GLU A 601 37.85 -2.15 -20.19
CA GLU A 601 39.31 -2.27 -20.23
C GLU A 601 39.82 -3.42 -19.33
N ASN A 602 39.20 -3.65 -18.16
CA ASN A 602 39.55 -4.78 -17.28
C ASN A 602 39.21 -6.14 -17.91
N ASN A 603 38.06 -6.26 -18.58
CA ASN A 603 37.68 -7.46 -19.32
C ASN A 603 38.67 -7.74 -20.46
N GLN A 604 39.12 -6.70 -21.18
CA GLN A 604 40.16 -6.87 -22.19
C GLN A 604 41.50 -7.33 -21.58
N GLU A 605 41.91 -6.76 -20.43
CA GLU A 605 43.13 -7.21 -19.74
C GLU A 605 43.04 -8.68 -19.32
N GLN A 606 41.87 -9.14 -18.86
CA GLN A 606 41.61 -10.55 -18.52
C GLN A 606 41.61 -11.47 -19.75
N ASP A 607 40.99 -11.06 -20.85
CA ASP A 607 40.99 -11.82 -22.12
C ASP A 607 42.41 -11.96 -22.70
N LEU A 608 43.23 -10.91 -22.61
CA LEU A 608 44.64 -10.93 -23.03
C LEU A 608 45.50 -11.83 -22.12
N LEU A 609 45.27 -11.82 -20.81
CA LEU A 609 45.91 -12.72 -19.85
C LEU A 609 45.51 -14.20 -20.08
N ALA A 610 44.24 -14.46 -20.38
CA ALA A 610 43.75 -15.79 -20.75
C ALA A 610 44.36 -16.29 -22.07
N ALA A 611 44.59 -15.39 -23.04
CA ALA A 611 45.29 -15.66 -24.30
C ALA A 611 46.84 -15.73 -24.16
N HIS A 612 47.38 -15.63 -22.94
CA HIS A 612 48.82 -15.67 -22.61
C HIS A 612 49.67 -14.56 -23.27
N GLN A 613 49.03 -13.45 -23.65
CA GLN A 613 49.69 -12.25 -24.16
C GLN A 613 49.87 -11.24 -23.02
N LYS A 614 50.97 -10.48 -23.01
CA LYS A 614 51.18 -9.45 -21.98
C LYS A 614 50.16 -8.32 -22.18
N PRO A 615 49.53 -7.80 -21.11
CA PRO A 615 48.65 -6.65 -21.24
C PRO A 615 49.44 -5.47 -21.81
N ASP A 616 48.85 -4.78 -22.79
CA ASP A 616 49.47 -3.62 -23.41
C ASP A 616 49.71 -2.53 -22.35
N LEU A 617 50.93 -1.96 -22.29
CA LEU A 617 51.24 -0.83 -21.40
C LEU A 617 50.30 0.38 -21.61
N ALA A 618 49.66 0.43 -22.78
CA ALA A 618 48.64 1.42 -23.12
C ALA A 618 47.30 1.21 -22.39
N SER A 619 46.87 -0.03 -22.11
CA SER A 619 45.64 -0.30 -21.34
C SER A 619 45.83 0.15 -19.89
N GLU A 620 46.95 -0.25 -19.27
CA GLU A 620 47.25 0.10 -17.87
C GLU A 620 47.30 1.61 -17.65
N LYS A 621 47.95 2.34 -18.56
CA LYS A 621 48.02 3.81 -18.50
C LYS A 621 46.66 4.46 -18.72
N SER A 622 45.82 3.89 -19.59
CA SER A 622 44.48 4.39 -19.82
C SER A 622 43.55 4.17 -18.63
N VAL A 623 43.65 3.02 -17.95
CA VAL A 623 42.90 2.71 -16.73
C VAL A 623 43.31 3.64 -15.58
N GLU A 624 44.62 3.84 -15.37
CA GLU A 624 45.13 4.81 -14.39
C GLU A 624 44.62 6.22 -14.69
N HIS A 625 44.61 6.63 -15.96
CA HIS A 625 44.10 7.94 -16.38
C HIS A 625 42.59 8.10 -16.16
N LEU A 626 41.79 7.07 -16.42
CA LEU A 626 40.35 7.07 -16.18
C LEU A 626 40.01 7.20 -14.68
N PHE A 627 40.75 6.51 -13.81
CA PHE A 627 40.58 6.65 -12.36
C PHE A 627 40.94 8.05 -11.85
N GLU A 628 42.02 8.65 -12.36
CA GLU A 628 42.41 10.01 -12.00
C GLU A 628 41.38 11.06 -12.45
N LEU A 629 40.73 10.84 -13.60
CA LEU A 629 39.66 11.69 -14.10
C LEU A 629 38.36 11.50 -13.31
N ALA A 630 37.97 10.26 -12.99
CA ALA A 630 36.80 9.97 -12.17
C ALA A 630 36.94 10.55 -10.75
N ALA A 631 38.16 10.62 -10.20
CA ALA A 631 38.43 11.21 -8.90
C ALA A 631 38.20 12.73 -8.83
N ARG A 632 38.05 13.42 -9.97
CA ARG A 632 37.71 14.85 -10.03
C ARG A 632 36.22 15.12 -9.81
N LEU A 633 35.36 14.10 -9.82
CA LEU A 633 33.92 14.25 -9.60
C LEU A 633 33.62 14.31 -8.09
N ASP A 634 33.13 15.45 -7.59
CA ASP A 634 32.94 15.71 -6.15
C ASP A 634 31.87 14.84 -5.47
N ASN A 635 30.81 14.43 -6.17
CA ASN A 635 29.66 13.75 -5.56
C ASN A 635 29.86 12.26 -5.24
N VAL A 636 30.90 11.58 -5.76
CA VAL A 636 31.06 10.11 -5.64
C VAL A 636 32.50 9.69 -5.28
N LYS A 637 33.33 10.63 -4.79
CA LYS A 637 34.77 10.43 -4.52
C LYS A 637 35.06 9.18 -3.69
N GLN A 638 34.26 8.91 -2.67
CA GLN A 638 34.46 7.75 -1.78
C GLN A 638 34.45 6.42 -2.55
N GLN A 639 33.46 6.21 -3.42
CA GLN A 639 33.32 4.96 -4.19
C GLN A 639 34.42 4.83 -5.26
N VAL A 640 34.79 5.93 -5.92
CA VAL A 640 35.89 5.97 -6.91
C VAL A 640 37.21 5.53 -6.28
N TYR A 641 37.55 6.07 -5.11
CA TYR A 641 38.81 5.75 -4.44
C TYR A 641 38.85 4.30 -3.94
N LEU A 642 37.73 3.75 -3.44
CA LEU A 642 37.66 2.34 -3.06
C LEU A 642 37.86 1.40 -4.27
N MET A 643 37.26 1.73 -5.42
CA MET A 643 37.42 0.96 -6.66
C MET A 643 38.85 1.08 -7.24
N TYR A 644 39.47 2.26 -7.13
CA TYR A 644 40.85 2.43 -7.58
C TYR A 644 41.84 1.68 -6.70
N LEU A 645 41.60 1.67 -5.38
CA LEU A 645 42.42 0.92 -4.43
C LEU A 645 42.28 -0.58 -4.65
N SER A 646 41.07 -1.11 -4.85
CA SER A 646 40.87 -2.54 -5.14
C SER A 646 41.58 -2.99 -6.43
N TYR A 647 41.54 -2.18 -7.49
CA TYR A 647 42.30 -2.41 -8.73
C TYR A 647 43.82 -2.43 -8.46
N LEU A 648 44.36 -1.44 -7.76
CA LEU A 648 45.80 -1.41 -7.48
C LEU A 648 46.28 -2.57 -6.59
N TYR A 649 45.45 -3.04 -5.66
CA TYR A 649 45.75 -4.20 -4.82
C TYR A 649 45.70 -5.52 -5.59
N THR A 650 44.72 -5.70 -6.49
CA THR A 650 44.63 -6.91 -7.34
C THR A 650 45.82 -7.02 -8.31
N HIS A 651 46.29 -5.90 -8.86
CA HIS A 651 47.49 -5.84 -9.72
C HIS A 651 48.82 -5.73 -8.93
N LYS A 652 48.81 -5.89 -7.60
CA LYS A 652 50.00 -5.87 -6.71
C LYS A 652 50.84 -4.58 -6.78
N LYS A 653 50.24 -3.43 -7.12
CA LYS A 653 50.89 -2.10 -7.19
C LYS A 653 50.78 -1.35 -5.85
N PHE A 654 51.36 -1.92 -4.79
CA PHE A 654 51.21 -1.44 -3.40
C PHE A 654 51.72 -0.02 -3.14
N GLN A 655 52.79 0.41 -3.83
CA GLN A 655 53.36 1.75 -3.64
C GLN A 655 52.41 2.86 -4.12
N LYS A 656 51.78 2.66 -5.29
CA LYS A 656 50.77 3.58 -5.80
C LYS A 656 49.48 3.52 -4.97
N ALA A 657 49.07 2.33 -4.52
CA ALA A 657 47.89 2.18 -3.66
C ALA A 657 48.00 3.01 -2.38
N ASN A 658 49.18 3.06 -1.74
CA ASN A 658 49.40 3.88 -0.56
C ASN A 658 49.26 5.39 -0.87
N LEU A 659 49.79 5.86 -1.99
CA LEU A 659 49.67 7.27 -2.40
C LEU A 659 48.21 7.67 -2.64
N VAL A 660 47.44 6.79 -3.28
CA VAL A 660 46.01 6.98 -3.55
C VAL A 660 45.20 6.97 -2.26
N TYR A 661 45.54 6.08 -1.32
CA TYR A 661 44.92 6.03 0.01
C TYR A 661 45.12 7.34 0.76
N PHE A 662 46.35 7.88 0.77
CA PHE A 662 46.63 9.17 1.39
C PHE A 662 45.85 10.33 0.74
N LYS A 663 45.68 10.28 -0.59
CA LYS A 663 44.87 11.27 -1.32
C LYS A 663 43.39 11.16 -0.94
N ALA A 664 42.85 9.95 -0.87
CA ALA A 664 41.46 9.69 -0.49
C ALA A 664 41.14 10.15 0.93
N CYS A 665 42.03 9.88 1.91
CA CYS A 665 41.88 10.34 3.29
C CYS A 665 41.85 11.87 3.45
N LYS A 666 42.37 12.60 2.46
CA LYS A 666 42.39 14.07 2.45
C LYS A 666 41.14 14.68 1.82
N GLU A 667 40.50 13.97 0.87
CA GLU A 667 39.40 14.49 0.06
C GLU A 667 38.01 13.96 0.44
N VAL A 668 37.91 12.85 1.20
CA VAL A 668 36.62 12.24 1.60
C VAL A 668 36.04 12.90 2.88
N PRO A 669 34.75 13.27 2.91
CA PRO A 669 34.10 13.89 4.07
C PRO A 669 34.01 12.97 5.30
N ASP A 670 33.59 11.72 5.11
CA ASP A 670 33.37 10.74 6.19
C ASP A 670 34.49 9.70 6.26
N LYS A 671 35.48 9.97 7.12
CA LYS A 671 36.70 9.17 7.24
C LYS A 671 36.47 7.79 7.86
N ASP A 672 35.60 7.69 8.86
CA ASP A 672 35.40 6.45 9.63
C ASP A 672 34.68 5.36 8.81
N VAL A 673 33.71 5.76 7.98
CA VAL A 673 32.98 4.84 7.09
C VAL A 673 33.88 4.34 5.96
N PHE A 674 34.70 5.24 5.39
CA PHE A 674 35.66 4.89 4.35
C PHE A 674 36.73 3.92 4.85
N GLU A 675 37.25 4.12 6.07
CA GLU A 675 38.29 3.25 6.64
C GLU A 675 37.76 1.83 6.93
N GLN A 676 36.51 1.71 7.40
CA GLN A 676 35.86 0.40 7.57
C GLN A 676 35.65 -0.34 6.24
N GLN A 677 35.19 0.36 5.20
CA GLN A 677 35.01 -0.21 3.86
C GLN A 677 36.36 -0.58 3.22
N PHE A 678 37.39 0.24 3.40
CA PHE A 678 38.75 -0.03 2.93
C PHE A 678 39.37 -1.27 3.61
N GLN A 679 39.16 -1.45 4.92
CA GLN A 679 39.59 -2.65 5.62
C GLN A 679 38.89 -3.92 5.10
N ALA A 680 37.61 -3.84 4.72
CA ALA A 680 36.88 -4.94 4.10
C ALA A 680 37.42 -5.31 2.71
N VAL A 681 37.79 -4.31 1.89
CA VAL A 681 38.42 -4.51 0.57
C VAL A 681 39.81 -5.14 0.70
N LYS A 682 40.62 -4.70 1.67
CA LYS A 682 41.96 -5.27 1.95
C LYS A 682 41.91 -6.73 2.43
N GLN A 683 40.81 -7.15 3.05
CA GLN A 683 40.57 -8.53 3.48
C GLN A 683 39.98 -9.43 2.36
N GLY A 684 39.76 -8.90 1.15
CA GLY A 684 39.30 -9.67 -0.01
C GLY A 684 37.82 -10.08 -0.01
N LYS A 685 36.97 -9.42 0.80
CA LYS A 685 35.55 -9.81 0.95
C LYS A 685 34.57 -9.15 -0.02
N GLN A 686 35.02 -8.24 -0.90
CA GLN A 686 34.19 -7.67 -1.96
C GLN A 686 34.89 -7.78 -3.31
N HIS A 687 34.59 -8.84 -4.06
CA HIS A 687 34.67 -8.82 -5.52
C HIS A 687 33.36 -8.20 -6.03
N PHE A 688 33.46 -7.10 -6.77
CA PHE A 688 32.29 -6.52 -7.44
C PHE A 688 32.00 -7.33 -8.71
N THR A 689 31.10 -8.30 -8.58
CA THR A 689 30.17 -8.69 -9.65
C THR A 689 28.77 -8.32 -9.17
N SER A 690 28.35 -7.09 -9.46
CA SER A 690 27.00 -6.61 -9.78
C SER A 690 27.02 -5.08 -9.85
#